data_AF-A0A9P1D3F6-F1
#
_entry.id   AF-A0A9P1D3F6-F1
#
_cell.length_a   1.000
_cell.length_b   1.000
_cell.length_c   1.000
_cell.angle_alpha   90.00
_cell.angle_beta   90.00
_cell.angle_gamma   90.00
#
_symmetry.space_group_name_H-M   'P 1'
#
loop_
_entity.id
_entity.type
_entity.pdbx_description
1 polymer ?
#
loop_
_entity_poly.entity_id
_entity_poly.type
_entity_poly.pdbx_seq_one_letter_code
_entity_poly.pdbx_strand_id
1 'polypeptide(L)'
;MPDEVMELTRQYIHDIWLPANTVMLNTDAVPGVPFTRDELIQELCRIPVTKSVAKHCLPGICWKTHATAVTDFIFPKLERWWNSSPPFIPDQWKAAHLTFIHKPGKTPDNLLNLRPLALLEPVGKSILGLLTSKFALEVRPLITDWPQFAFMPNRSSLDAIRRVVQHCLRIRHLHQNQRRSVHQRAAAVKSTPICGGIQVLLDATRAFDRVPRQPLFDFIHTLPVDQRLVVLLTAWHSHTAYVIEHDGQAATVGTDITWTTDWTHVPHLQQLVHAARHEQLQVSLATPAHEALTVQRPTALNPGAMSTMQDKPTYPLLTDSNLSLLLSKPYGLPILECIKARRWGTLLQYPDAVQDLTSYCVICGVFSNRPQELNQHLRTQHHQLVPHVMTKASQLCKSLASNSPCRFCQRSFKRVHQCPVMTQAAVLLVNTDCTGDTYAAPGQAVLHCDICHMQFQELRLLNEHLDQLHRLDPQDWDPLRDLLGSDPVCSHCLACFADRSAVRQHITLGQCLSFDPMRPAADLPVPPDWQEIIMQGQTTELRQAPMKRLQLTLRCQLCQTQFQRTGDLSLHLQTTHASLWAESQMYVPLLIASCLPQGCLCNPMTNASGLQHVCVPLRQLGMMAAKMAIPLYLPWKFAMQDVTQYLHAVADQSFKVHTQTG
;
A
#
# COMPACT_ATOMS: atom_id res chain seq x y z
N MET A 1 5.14 38.94 -11.64
CA MET A 1 6.58 39.26 -11.57
C MET A 1 7.24 38.24 -10.64
N PRO A 2 8.39 37.62 -10.99
CA PRO A 2 9.04 36.61 -10.14
C PRO A 2 9.34 37.07 -8.71
N ASP A 3 9.77 38.32 -8.54
CA ASP A 3 10.10 38.89 -7.23
C ASP A 3 8.88 39.03 -6.30
N GLU A 4 7.71 39.34 -6.87
CA GLU A 4 6.44 39.47 -6.15
C GLU A 4 5.96 38.11 -5.62
N VAL A 5 6.11 37.04 -6.42
CA VAL A 5 5.76 35.67 -6.01
C VAL A 5 6.70 35.18 -4.91
N MET A 6 7.99 35.49 -5.01
CA MET A 6 8.97 35.15 -3.98
C MET A 6 8.69 35.90 -2.67
N GLU A 7 8.33 37.18 -2.72
CA GLU A 7 7.94 37.96 -1.53
C GLU A 7 6.65 37.43 -0.91
N LEU A 8 5.61 37.15 -1.70
CA LEU A 8 4.38 36.52 -1.21
C LEU A 8 4.64 35.16 -0.57
N THR A 9 5.55 34.37 -1.13
CA THR A 9 5.94 33.06 -0.58
C THR A 9 6.74 33.23 0.71
N ARG A 10 7.66 34.21 0.76
CA ARG A 10 8.42 34.55 1.97
C ARG A 10 7.50 35.02 3.08
N GLN A 11 6.53 35.89 2.78
CA GLN A 11 5.56 36.37 3.74
C GLN A 11 4.62 35.27 4.21
N TYR A 12 4.13 34.41 3.30
CA TYR A 12 3.38 33.21 3.66
C TYR A 12 4.18 32.31 4.61
N ILE A 13 5.47 32.14 4.37
CA ILE A 13 6.34 31.33 5.23
C ILE A 13 6.56 32.03 6.57
N HIS A 14 6.83 33.33 6.59
CA HIS A 14 7.00 34.10 7.82
C HIS A 14 5.74 34.10 8.69
N ASP A 15 4.55 34.16 8.07
CA ASP A 15 3.24 34.09 8.75
C ASP A 15 2.92 32.70 9.32
N ILE A 16 3.67 31.67 8.91
CA ILE A 16 3.49 30.29 9.39
C ILE A 16 4.63 29.86 10.31
N TRP A 17 5.86 30.31 10.03
CA TRP A 17 7.12 29.92 10.66
C TRP A 17 7.93 31.18 10.96
N LEU A 18 8.13 31.47 12.24
CA LEU A 18 8.93 32.59 12.75
C LEU A 18 10.44 32.26 12.72
N PRO A 19 11.32 33.28 12.65
CA PRO A 19 12.75 33.07 12.66
C PRO A 19 13.28 32.59 14.02
N ALA A 20 13.82 31.37 14.00
CA ALA A 20 14.78 30.72 14.89
C ALA A 20 14.49 30.62 16.40
N ASN A 21 14.48 29.37 16.89
CA ASN A 21 15.15 29.03 18.14
C ASN A 21 15.64 27.58 18.17
N THR A 22 16.68 27.38 18.97
CA THR A 22 17.42 26.13 19.15
C THR A 22 16.74 25.27 20.21
N VAL A 23 16.59 23.97 19.99
CA VAL A 23 16.21 23.05 21.06
C VAL A 23 17.47 22.65 21.80
N MET A 24 17.50 22.90 23.11
CA MET A 24 18.64 22.56 23.95
C MET A 24 18.23 21.50 24.96
N LEU A 25 18.96 20.39 24.99
CA LEU A 25 18.95 19.47 26.11
C LEU A 25 20.22 19.72 26.93
N ASN A 26 20.07 19.89 28.23
CA ASN A 26 21.20 20.02 29.16
C ASN A 26 21.83 18.64 29.39
N THR A 27 22.55 18.13 28.41
CA THR A 27 23.22 16.83 28.51
C THR A 27 24.59 16.85 27.84
N ASP A 28 25.62 16.49 28.60
CA ASP A 28 26.98 16.29 28.11
C ASP A 28 27.16 14.88 27.50
N ALA A 29 26.07 14.10 27.38
CA ALA A 29 26.12 12.74 26.89
C ALA A 29 26.52 12.69 25.41
N VAL A 30 27.57 11.92 25.13
CA VAL A 30 28.00 11.60 23.78
C VAL A 30 27.15 10.43 23.28
N PRO A 31 26.25 10.64 22.29
CA PRO A 31 25.27 9.62 21.93
C PRO A 31 25.89 8.43 21.18
N GLY A 32 26.98 8.63 20.44
CA GLY A 32 27.51 7.63 19.52
C GLY A 32 26.49 7.23 18.43
N VAL A 33 26.76 6.14 17.71
CA VAL A 33 25.86 5.62 16.67
C VAL A 33 24.96 4.51 17.25
N PRO A 34 23.63 4.69 17.32
CA PRO A 34 22.71 3.72 17.93
C PRO A 34 22.23 2.63 16.96
N PHE A 35 22.92 2.44 15.84
CA PHE A 35 22.58 1.46 14.81
C PHE A 35 23.87 0.92 14.14
N THR A 36 23.74 -0.23 13.50
CA THR A 36 24.83 -0.92 12.82
C THR A 36 24.99 -0.48 11.37
N ARG A 37 26.14 -0.79 10.78
CA ARG A 37 26.43 -0.60 9.36
C ARG A 37 25.40 -1.30 8.47
N ASP A 38 25.03 -2.53 8.80
CA ASP A 38 24.09 -3.33 8.00
C ASP A 38 22.67 -2.77 8.06
N GLU A 39 22.24 -2.25 9.22
CA GLU A 39 20.97 -1.53 9.33
C GLU A 39 20.92 -0.30 8.43
N LEU A 40 22.03 0.45 8.31
CA LEU A 40 22.10 1.60 7.41
C LEU A 40 22.04 1.19 5.94
N ILE A 41 22.72 0.11 5.52
CA ILE A 41 22.61 -0.43 4.16
C ILE A 41 21.16 -0.79 3.83
N GLN A 42 20.50 -1.51 4.75
CA GLN A 42 19.12 -1.91 4.57
C GLN A 42 18.18 -0.71 4.42
N GLU A 43 18.41 0.34 5.21
CA GLU A 43 17.60 1.55 5.13
C GLU A 43 17.83 2.33 3.82
N LEU A 44 19.08 2.45 3.36
CA LEU A 44 19.38 3.07 2.05
C LEU A 44 18.78 2.25 0.88
N CYS A 45 18.77 0.93 0.97
CA CYS A 45 18.11 0.06 -0.01
C CYS A 45 16.58 0.27 -0.08
N ARG A 46 15.96 0.80 0.97
CA ARG A 46 14.53 1.13 1.03
C ARG A 46 14.20 2.49 0.42
N ILE A 47 15.19 3.31 0.05
CA ILE A 47 14.96 4.61 -0.60
C ILE A 47 14.08 4.41 -1.84
N PRO A 48 12.90 5.08 -1.90
CA PRO A 48 12.03 4.96 -3.06
C PRO A 48 12.66 5.58 -4.30
N VAL A 49 12.79 4.80 -5.37
CA VAL A 49 13.40 5.20 -6.64
C VAL A 49 12.61 6.32 -7.35
N THR A 50 11.29 6.38 -7.13
CA THR A 50 10.36 7.25 -7.87
C THR A 50 9.94 8.50 -7.13
N LYS A 51 10.37 8.68 -5.89
CA LYS A 51 10.00 9.86 -5.11
C LYS A 51 10.89 11.03 -5.53
N SER A 52 10.26 12.19 -5.72
CA SER A 52 10.98 13.42 -6.00
C SER A 52 11.91 13.76 -4.84
N VAL A 53 13.07 14.31 -5.21
CA VAL A 53 14.08 14.86 -4.30
C VAL A 53 14.24 16.34 -4.62
N ALA A 54 14.89 17.10 -3.74
CA ALA A 54 15.23 18.49 -4.05
C ALA A 54 16.11 18.55 -5.31
N LYS A 55 16.01 19.62 -6.10
CA LYS A 55 16.61 19.73 -7.44
C LYS A 55 18.11 19.41 -7.50
N HIS A 56 18.84 19.76 -6.45
CA HIS A 56 20.29 19.57 -6.34
C HIS A 56 20.68 18.21 -5.75
N CYS A 57 19.74 17.43 -5.23
CA CYS A 57 19.98 16.09 -4.69
C CYS A 57 20.00 15.05 -5.82
N LEU A 58 20.83 14.01 -5.69
CA LEU A 58 20.77 12.87 -6.59
C LEU A 58 19.45 12.09 -6.37
N PRO A 59 18.88 11.48 -7.44
CA PRO A 59 17.63 10.73 -7.34
C PRO A 59 17.78 9.45 -6.51
N GLY A 60 16.65 8.94 -6.00
CA GLY A 60 16.59 7.77 -5.13
C GLY A 60 17.32 6.53 -5.66
N ILE A 61 17.37 6.37 -6.98
CA ILE A 61 18.07 5.24 -7.62
C ILE A 61 19.57 5.23 -7.35
N CYS A 62 20.23 6.39 -7.30
CA CYS A 62 21.67 6.49 -7.07
C CYS A 62 22.03 5.98 -5.67
N TRP A 63 21.21 6.33 -4.69
CA TRP A 63 21.41 5.91 -3.31
C TRP A 63 21.12 4.43 -3.11
N LYS A 64 20.04 3.93 -3.71
CA LYS A 64 19.65 2.52 -3.61
C LYS A 64 20.65 1.58 -4.30
N THR A 65 21.13 1.96 -5.48
CA THR A 65 22.12 1.17 -6.25
C THR A 65 23.48 1.09 -5.57
N HIS A 66 23.88 2.15 -4.87
CA HIS A 66 25.20 2.26 -4.23
C HIS A 66 25.14 2.18 -2.70
N ALA A 67 24.07 1.62 -2.12
CA ALA A 67 23.82 1.63 -0.68
C ALA A 67 25.02 1.17 0.17
N THR A 68 25.71 0.10 -0.24
CA THR A 68 26.91 -0.40 0.44
C THR A 68 28.04 0.64 0.41
N ALA A 69 28.38 1.17 -0.76
CA ALA A 69 29.48 2.12 -0.92
C ALA A 69 29.18 3.48 -0.25
N VAL A 70 27.92 3.94 -0.31
CA VAL A 70 27.46 5.12 0.43
C VAL A 70 27.60 4.91 1.94
N THR A 71 27.23 3.72 2.42
CA THR A 71 27.37 3.38 3.84
C THR A 71 28.84 3.37 4.28
N ASP A 72 29.73 2.78 3.49
CA ASP A 72 31.17 2.74 3.78
C ASP A 72 31.80 4.13 3.90
N PHE A 73 31.28 5.09 3.14
CA PHE A 73 31.71 6.47 3.23
C PHE A 73 31.16 7.19 4.46
N ILE A 74 29.84 7.06 4.72
CA ILE A 74 29.17 7.90 5.71
C ILE A 74 29.25 7.34 7.13
N PHE A 75 29.25 6.02 7.31
CA PHE A 75 29.21 5.40 8.64
C PHE A 75 30.41 5.81 9.53
N PRO A 76 31.67 5.80 9.05
CA PRO A 76 32.81 6.27 9.84
C PRO A 76 32.74 7.77 10.19
N LYS A 77 32.06 8.57 9.35
CA LYS A 77 31.83 9.99 9.64
C LYS A 77 30.78 10.14 10.74
N LEU A 78 29.70 9.36 10.72
CA LEU A 78 28.71 9.33 11.81
C LEU A 78 29.36 8.95 13.15
N GLU A 79 30.22 7.93 13.15
CA GLU A 79 30.97 7.54 14.35
C GLU A 79 31.81 8.70 14.89
N ARG A 80 32.42 9.51 14.01
CA ARG A 80 33.17 10.70 14.45
C ARG A 80 32.24 11.82 14.92
N TRP A 81 31.19 12.12 14.16
CA TRP A 81 30.30 13.25 14.38
C TRP A 81 29.40 13.08 15.60
N TRP A 82 29.05 11.85 15.96
CA TRP A 82 28.17 11.56 17.08
C TRP A 82 28.92 11.06 18.31
N ASN A 83 30.23 10.84 18.19
CA ASN A 83 31.14 10.72 19.34
C ASN A 83 31.62 12.11 19.85
N SER A 84 30.77 13.13 19.78
CA SER A 84 30.97 14.46 20.37
C SER A 84 29.70 14.96 21.06
N SER A 85 29.86 15.92 21.98
CA SER A 85 28.74 16.69 22.53
C SER A 85 28.97 18.19 22.30
N PRO A 86 28.05 18.90 21.63
CA PRO A 86 26.86 18.37 20.95
C PRO A 86 27.25 17.47 19.76
N PRO A 87 26.40 16.50 19.37
CA PRO A 87 26.62 15.73 18.15
C PRO A 87 26.48 16.64 16.92
N PHE A 88 27.33 16.42 15.92
CA PHE A 88 27.28 17.17 14.67
C PHE A 88 26.28 16.56 13.70
N ILE A 89 25.36 17.39 13.18
CA ILE A 89 24.40 17.05 12.12
C ILE A 89 24.61 18.06 10.97
N PRO A 90 24.95 17.62 9.75
CA PRO A 90 25.13 18.51 8.60
C PRO A 90 23.90 19.39 8.35
N ASP A 91 24.09 20.67 8.05
CA ASP A 91 22.97 21.60 7.80
C ASP A 91 22.15 21.20 6.58
N GLN A 92 22.79 20.63 5.56
CA GLN A 92 22.11 20.10 4.37
C GLN A 92 21.12 18.97 4.70
N TRP A 93 21.33 18.22 5.80
CA TRP A 93 20.40 17.19 6.25
C TRP A 93 19.21 17.74 7.03
N LYS A 94 19.34 18.98 7.53
CA LYS A 94 18.31 19.71 8.28
C LYS A 94 17.54 20.70 7.39
N ALA A 95 18.11 21.07 6.25
CA ALA A 95 17.52 21.98 5.28
C ALA A 95 16.34 21.31 4.55
N ALA A 96 15.16 21.91 4.67
CA ALA A 96 13.94 21.48 4.02
C ALA A 96 13.66 22.30 2.76
N HIS A 97 13.85 21.72 1.58
CA HIS A 97 13.59 22.40 0.31
C HIS A 97 12.09 22.40 0.04
N LEU A 98 11.50 23.59 0.03
CA LEU A 98 10.07 23.75 -0.08
C LEU A 98 9.62 23.58 -1.54
N THR A 99 8.59 22.76 -1.75
CA THR A 99 7.92 22.61 -3.04
C THR A 99 6.42 22.63 -2.83
N PHE A 100 5.69 23.31 -3.69
CA PHE A 100 4.23 23.40 -3.59
C PHE A 100 3.54 22.43 -4.55
N ILE A 101 2.53 21.73 -4.06
CA ILE A 101 1.63 20.91 -4.87
C ILE A 101 0.18 21.35 -4.70
N HIS A 102 -0.66 21.14 -5.71
CA HIS A 102 -2.07 21.49 -5.64
C HIS A 102 -2.81 20.68 -4.58
N LYS A 103 -3.66 21.33 -3.78
CA LYS A 103 -4.67 20.61 -3.01
C LYS A 103 -5.70 20.03 -3.99
N PRO A 104 -6.11 18.75 -3.85
CA PRO A 104 -7.11 18.16 -4.72
C PRO A 104 -8.39 19.01 -4.79
N GLY A 105 -8.88 19.26 -6.00
CA GLY A 105 -10.12 20.02 -6.23
C GLY A 105 -10.03 21.53 -6.02
N LYS A 106 -8.84 22.11 -5.83
CA LYS A 106 -8.64 23.55 -5.70
C LYS A 106 -7.74 24.09 -6.81
N THR A 107 -8.05 25.30 -7.28
CA THR A 107 -7.27 26.01 -8.30
C THR A 107 -5.94 26.54 -7.74
N PRO A 108 -4.85 26.59 -8.53
CA PRO A 108 -3.55 27.14 -8.12
C PRO A 108 -3.41 28.65 -8.11
N ASP A 109 -4.51 29.36 -7.96
CA ASP A 109 -4.56 30.81 -7.96
C ASP A 109 -4.16 31.43 -6.60
N ASN A 110 -4.02 30.62 -5.55
CA ASN A 110 -3.69 31.09 -4.20
C ASN A 110 -2.77 30.09 -3.46
N LEU A 111 -1.76 30.60 -2.75
CA LEU A 111 -0.84 29.79 -1.91
C LEU A 111 -1.59 28.93 -0.86
N LEU A 112 -2.72 29.39 -0.34
CA LEU A 112 -3.58 28.62 0.57
C LEU A 112 -4.22 27.39 -0.09
N ASN A 113 -4.33 27.39 -1.42
CA ASN A 113 -4.81 26.25 -2.20
C ASN A 113 -3.70 25.25 -2.51
N LEU A 114 -2.46 25.55 -2.14
CA LEU A 114 -1.32 24.66 -2.30
C LEU A 114 -0.99 23.95 -0.97
N ARG A 115 -0.35 22.77 -1.07
CA ARG A 115 0.29 22.08 0.05
C ARG A 115 1.80 22.31 -0.05
N PRO A 116 2.42 22.94 0.95
CA PRO A 116 3.87 22.94 1.06
C PRO A 116 4.36 21.51 1.35
N LEU A 117 5.39 21.07 0.63
CA LEU A 117 6.13 19.84 0.87
C LEU A 117 7.58 20.19 1.17
N ALA A 118 8.09 19.66 2.28
CA ALA A 118 9.49 19.74 2.67
C ALA A 118 10.26 18.56 2.07
N LEU A 119 11.11 18.82 1.09
CA LEU A 119 12.01 17.81 0.51
C LEU A 119 13.35 17.88 1.24
N LEU A 120 13.71 16.79 1.93
CA LEU A 120 15.00 16.64 2.62
C LEU A 120 16.00 15.89 1.74
N GLU A 121 17.28 16.09 2.02
CA GLU A 121 18.37 15.32 1.41
C GLU A 121 18.17 13.80 1.65
N PRO A 122 18.23 12.95 0.61
CA PRO A 122 17.86 11.53 0.72
C PRO A 122 18.64 10.72 1.76
N VAL A 123 19.96 10.89 1.87
CA VAL A 123 20.80 10.12 2.80
C VAL A 123 20.51 10.53 4.24
N GLY A 124 20.52 11.83 4.53
CA GLY A 124 20.15 12.39 5.83
C GLY A 124 18.74 12.00 6.24
N LYS A 125 17.76 12.06 5.32
CA LYS A 125 16.39 11.60 5.56
C LYS A 125 16.31 10.12 5.90
N SER A 126 17.12 9.28 5.26
CA SER A 126 17.16 7.84 5.52
C SER A 126 17.75 7.54 6.91
N ILE A 127 18.81 8.24 7.28
CA ILE A 127 19.41 8.16 8.62
C ILE A 127 18.42 8.64 9.69
N LEU A 128 17.73 9.76 9.47
CA LEU A 128 16.67 10.24 10.35
C LEU A 128 15.51 9.23 10.44
N GLY A 129 15.16 8.59 9.33
CA GLY A 129 14.16 7.52 9.28
C GLY A 129 14.54 6.30 10.12
N LEU A 130 15.83 5.92 10.09
CA LEU A 130 16.38 4.84 10.92
C LEU A 130 16.30 5.18 12.42
N LEU A 131 16.72 6.38 12.80
CA LEU A 131 16.61 6.89 14.18
C LEU A 131 15.15 6.91 14.64
N THR A 132 14.25 7.44 13.80
CA THR A 132 12.82 7.53 14.09
C THR A 132 12.19 6.15 14.23
N SER A 133 12.61 5.17 13.41
CA SER A 133 12.11 3.79 13.49
C SER A 133 12.51 3.12 14.80
N LYS A 134 13.75 3.30 15.25
CA LYS A 134 14.20 2.81 16.57
C LYS A 134 13.44 3.50 17.70
N PHE A 135 13.34 4.83 17.66
CA PHE A 135 12.60 5.60 18.65
C PHE A 135 11.11 5.17 18.74
N ALA A 136 10.47 4.94 17.58
CA ALA A 136 9.09 4.50 17.52
C ALA A 136 8.88 3.11 18.15
N LEU A 137 9.86 2.19 18.04
CA LEU A 137 9.79 0.88 18.70
C LEU A 137 9.78 1.00 20.22
N GLU A 138 10.53 1.95 20.78
CA GLU A 138 10.63 2.17 22.23
C GLU A 138 9.47 2.98 22.81
N VAL A 139 8.95 3.94 22.05
CA VAL A 139 7.77 4.71 22.46
C VAL A 139 6.49 3.88 22.32
N ARG A 140 6.45 2.90 21.40
CA ARG A 140 5.25 2.12 21.11
C ARG A 140 4.58 1.53 22.36
N PRO A 141 5.26 0.84 23.30
CA PRO A 141 4.65 0.35 24.53
C PRO A 141 3.99 1.45 25.38
N LEU A 142 4.52 2.67 25.37
CA LEU A 142 4.01 3.81 26.14
C LEU A 142 2.71 4.39 25.54
N ILE A 143 2.55 4.29 24.22
CA ILE A 143 1.40 4.87 23.50
C ILE A 143 0.38 3.83 23.01
N THR A 144 0.67 2.53 23.10
CA THR A 144 -0.21 1.46 22.57
C THR A 144 -1.57 1.45 23.26
N ASP A 145 -1.64 1.75 24.55
CA ASP A 145 -2.92 1.76 25.28
C ASP A 145 -3.82 2.95 24.92
N TRP A 146 -3.27 3.96 24.24
CA TRP A 146 -4.03 5.12 23.80
C TRP A 146 -4.81 4.80 22.52
N PRO A 147 -6.01 5.36 22.34
CA PRO A 147 -6.81 5.20 21.12
C PRO A 147 -6.25 6.03 19.95
N GLN A 148 -4.93 6.01 19.75
CA GLN A 148 -4.26 6.58 18.60
C GLN A 148 -4.31 5.57 17.45
N PHE A 149 -4.94 5.97 16.34
CA PHE A 149 -5.09 5.13 15.15
C PHE A 149 -4.16 5.55 14.01
N ALA A 150 -3.82 6.85 13.94
CA ALA A 150 -2.92 7.37 12.93
C ALA A 150 -1.45 7.05 13.28
N PHE A 151 -0.67 6.72 12.25
CA PHE A 151 0.77 6.47 12.33
C PHE A 151 1.20 5.33 13.27
N MET A 152 0.27 4.44 13.62
CA MET A 152 0.53 3.25 14.44
C MET A 152 0.48 1.99 13.56
N PRO A 153 1.45 1.06 13.70
CA PRO A 153 1.40 -0.20 12.98
C PRO A 153 0.16 -1.01 13.41
N ASN A 154 -0.43 -1.74 12.46
CA ASN A 154 -1.64 -2.56 12.67
C ASN A 154 -2.86 -1.76 13.15
N ARG A 155 -2.92 -0.46 12.82
CA ARG A 155 -4.10 0.39 13.04
C ARG A 155 -4.38 1.18 11.78
N SER A 156 -5.65 1.46 11.54
CA SER A 156 -6.09 2.18 10.35
C SER A 156 -7.07 3.30 10.71
N SER A 157 -7.26 4.22 9.77
CA SER A 157 -8.35 5.22 9.84
C SER A 157 -9.73 4.56 9.98
N LEU A 158 -9.87 3.30 9.56
CA LEU A 158 -11.13 2.59 9.62
C LEU A 158 -11.42 2.03 11.00
N ASP A 159 -10.38 1.70 11.78
CA ASP A 159 -10.55 1.35 13.20
C ASP A 159 -11.06 2.55 13.99
N ALA A 160 -10.59 3.76 13.66
CA ALA A 160 -11.14 5.00 14.20
C ALA A 160 -12.62 5.18 13.83
N ILE A 161 -12.99 4.96 12.56
CA ILE A 161 -14.38 5.03 12.10
C ILE A 161 -15.25 3.97 12.80
N ARG A 162 -14.80 2.72 12.90
CA ARG A 162 -15.51 1.63 13.59
C ARG A 162 -15.81 2.01 15.04
N ARG A 163 -14.86 2.62 15.76
CA ARG A 163 -15.08 3.10 17.13
C ARG A 163 -16.20 4.13 17.20
N VAL A 164 -16.24 5.09 16.27
CA VAL A 164 -17.32 6.10 16.18
C VAL A 164 -18.66 5.44 15.85
N VAL A 165 -18.69 4.52 14.89
CA VAL A 165 -19.90 3.77 14.50
C VAL A 165 -20.43 2.94 15.66
N GLN A 166 -19.55 2.25 16.39
CA GLN A 166 -19.93 1.45 17.56
C GLN A 166 -20.54 2.32 18.67
N HIS A 167 -20.00 3.53 18.89
CA HIS A 167 -20.64 4.50 19.78
C HIS A 167 -22.05 4.84 19.30
N CYS A 168 -22.22 5.21 18.02
CA CYS A 168 -23.54 5.52 17.46
C CYS A 168 -24.54 4.35 17.62
N LEU A 169 -24.09 3.10 17.41
CA LEU A 169 -24.92 1.91 17.61
C LEU A 169 -25.35 1.74 19.06
N ARG A 170 -24.43 1.94 20.01
CA ARG A 170 -24.72 1.88 21.45
C ARG A 170 -25.79 2.89 21.85
N ILE A 171 -25.70 4.12 21.34
CA ILE A 171 -26.68 5.18 21.60
C ILE A 171 -28.05 4.85 20.99
N ARG A 172 -28.09 4.31 19.77
CA ARG A 172 -29.35 3.85 19.16
C ARG A 172 -29.98 2.72 19.98
N HIS A 173 -29.19 1.77 20.46
CA HIS A 173 -29.68 0.68 21.31
C HIS A 173 -30.20 1.22 22.65
N LEU A 174 -29.46 2.15 23.28
CA LEU A 174 -29.92 2.85 24.49
C LEU A 174 -31.28 3.52 24.25
N HIS A 175 -31.44 4.23 23.12
CA HIS A 175 -32.69 4.89 22.77
C HIS A 175 -33.83 3.89 22.50
N GLN A 176 -33.56 2.77 21.83
CA GLN A 176 -34.54 1.71 21.63
C GLN A 176 -35.03 1.10 22.94
N ASN A 177 -34.12 0.83 23.88
CA ASN A 177 -34.47 0.27 25.19
C ASN A 177 -35.23 1.27 26.09
N GLN A 178 -35.21 2.56 25.75
CA GLN A 178 -35.97 3.61 26.43
C GLN A 178 -37.38 3.80 25.83
N ARG A 179 -37.65 3.26 24.64
CA ARG A 179 -38.99 3.28 24.03
C ARG A 179 -39.88 2.24 24.72
N ARG A 180 -40.76 2.70 25.60
CA ARG A 180 -41.68 1.83 26.34
C ARG A 180 -42.86 1.38 25.49
N SER A 181 -43.20 0.10 25.56
CA SER A 181 -44.47 -0.41 25.03
C SER A 181 -45.67 0.13 25.84
N VAL A 182 -46.89 0.01 25.30
CA VAL A 182 -48.13 0.39 26.02
C VAL A 182 -48.23 -0.32 27.38
N HIS A 183 -47.88 -1.62 27.44
CA HIS A 183 -47.90 -2.41 28.66
C HIS A 183 -46.81 -1.99 29.67
N GLN A 184 -45.61 -1.64 29.21
CA GLN A 184 -44.53 -1.15 30.09
C GLN A 184 -44.80 0.24 30.66
N ARG A 185 -45.56 1.09 29.95
CA ARG A 185 -46.06 2.36 30.48
C ARG A 185 -47.11 2.13 31.57
N ALA A 186 -48.02 1.17 31.38
CA ALA A 186 -49.01 0.79 32.38
C ALA A 186 -48.38 0.18 33.65
N ALA A 187 -47.27 -0.54 33.53
CA ALA A 187 -46.53 -1.12 34.65
C ALA A 187 -45.55 -0.16 35.36
N ALA A 188 -45.57 1.14 35.04
CA ALA A 188 -44.74 2.19 35.66
C ALA A 188 -43.23 1.91 35.71
N VAL A 189 -42.69 1.11 34.76
CA VAL A 189 -41.25 0.79 34.70
C VAL A 189 -40.44 2.09 34.57
N LYS A 190 -39.46 2.32 35.45
CA LYS A 190 -38.65 3.56 35.47
C LYS A 190 -37.91 3.75 34.13
N SER A 191 -37.97 4.97 33.57
CA SER A 191 -37.06 5.40 32.50
C SER A 191 -36.30 6.65 32.92
N THR A 192 -35.17 6.89 32.25
CA THR A 192 -34.35 8.07 32.49
C THR A 192 -34.92 9.27 31.73
N PRO A 193 -34.97 10.47 32.34
CA PRO A 193 -35.52 11.67 31.71
C PRO A 193 -34.64 12.20 30.56
N ILE A 194 -33.33 11.92 30.59
CA ILE A 194 -32.37 12.29 29.56
C ILE A 194 -31.56 11.05 29.21
N CYS A 195 -31.48 10.71 27.93
CA CYS A 195 -30.61 9.66 27.41
C CYS A 195 -30.13 10.04 26.01
N GLY A 196 -28.86 9.79 25.71
CA GLY A 196 -28.24 10.20 24.45
C GLY A 196 -26.74 9.95 24.46
N GLY A 197 -26.06 10.35 23.39
CA GLY A 197 -24.61 10.33 23.30
C GLY A 197 -24.07 11.67 22.83
N ILE A 198 -22.83 11.96 23.21
CA ILE A 198 -22.13 13.19 22.84
C ILE A 198 -20.87 12.78 22.07
N GLN A 199 -20.61 13.49 20.97
CA GLN A 199 -19.37 13.37 20.20
C GLN A 199 -18.73 14.76 20.13
N VAL A 200 -17.45 14.85 20.49
CA VAL A 200 -16.66 16.08 20.41
C VAL A 200 -15.61 15.90 19.32
N LEU A 201 -15.61 16.79 18.34
CA LEU A 201 -14.63 16.82 17.27
C LEU A 201 -13.67 17.97 17.53
N LEU A 202 -12.39 17.64 17.69
CA LEU A 202 -11.32 18.61 17.88
C LEU A 202 -10.41 18.56 16.66
N ASP A 203 -10.11 19.72 16.09
CA ASP A 203 -9.17 19.86 14.98
C ASP A 203 -8.05 20.83 15.38
N ALA A 204 -6.81 20.36 15.25
CA ALA A 204 -5.64 21.15 15.59
C ALA A 204 -5.15 21.92 14.36
N THR A 205 -5.33 23.24 14.39
CA THR A 205 -4.88 24.12 13.32
C THR A 205 -3.37 24.04 13.15
N ARG A 206 -2.90 23.61 11.97
CA ARG A 206 -1.46 23.51 11.62
C ARG A 206 -0.67 22.67 12.63
N ALA A 207 -1.20 21.49 12.98
CA ALA A 207 -0.70 20.64 14.07
C ALA A 207 0.80 20.33 14.03
N PHE A 208 1.40 20.12 12.84
CA PHE A 208 2.83 19.84 12.70
C PHE A 208 3.71 21.10 12.73
N ASP A 209 3.19 22.23 12.26
CA ASP A 209 3.92 23.49 12.25
C ASP A 209 3.99 24.11 13.64
N ARG A 210 2.92 23.91 14.44
CA ARG A 210 2.75 24.46 15.79
C ARG A 210 3.11 23.49 16.91
N VAL A 211 4.10 22.62 16.72
CA VAL A 211 4.56 21.74 17.81
C VAL A 211 5.54 22.52 18.70
N PRO A 212 5.33 22.60 20.03
CA PRO A 212 6.28 23.22 20.95
C PRO A 212 7.51 22.32 21.10
N ARG A 213 8.56 22.55 20.30
CA ARG A 213 9.70 21.64 20.22
C ARG A 213 10.44 21.49 21.56
N GLN A 214 10.76 22.59 22.23
CA GLN A 214 11.48 22.54 23.52
C GLN A 214 10.69 21.75 24.59
N PRO A 215 9.44 22.11 24.94
CA PRO A 215 8.65 21.32 25.89
C PRO A 215 8.43 19.86 25.47
N LEU A 216 8.31 19.58 24.16
CA LEU A 216 8.20 18.22 23.66
C LEU A 216 9.47 17.41 23.94
N PHE A 217 10.64 17.95 23.63
CA PHE A 217 11.91 17.27 23.88
C PHE A 217 12.24 17.17 25.37
N ASP A 218 11.89 18.18 26.17
CA ASP A 218 11.97 18.11 27.64
C ASP A 218 11.14 16.95 28.18
N PHE A 219 9.90 16.80 27.71
CA PHE A 219 9.03 15.67 28.09
C PHE A 219 9.59 14.33 27.62
N ILE A 220 10.01 14.22 26.35
CA ILE A 220 10.56 12.97 25.81
C ILE A 220 11.82 12.55 26.57
N HIS A 221 12.65 13.50 27.00
CA HIS A 221 13.84 13.22 27.81
C HIS A 221 13.51 12.56 29.16
N THR A 222 12.30 12.77 29.71
CA THR A 222 11.84 12.10 30.93
C THR A 222 11.35 10.67 30.72
N LEU A 223 11.13 10.24 29.47
CA LEU A 223 10.59 8.91 29.18
C LEU A 223 11.67 7.82 29.28
N PRO A 224 11.29 6.57 29.61
CA PRO A 224 12.20 5.44 29.69
C PRO A 224 12.55 4.91 28.28
N VAL A 225 13.16 5.75 27.46
CA VAL A 225 13.64 5.47 26.11
C VAL A 225 15.15 5.73 26.04
N ASP A 226 15.82 5.17 25.03
CA ASP A 226 17.24 5.33 24.76
C ASP A 226 17.54 6.81 24.50
N GLN A 227 18.21 7.41 25.48
CA GLN A 227 18.54 8.84 25.47
C GLN A 227 19.50 9.21 24.34
N ARG A 228 20.25 8.24 23.77
CA ARG A 228 21.08 8.48 22.58
C ARG A 228 20.21 8.90 21.39
N LEU A 229 19.04 8.28 21.22
CA LEU A 229 18.09 8.62 20.17
C LEU A 229 17.49 10.01 20.42
N VAL A 230 17.13 10.32 21.67
CA VAL A 230 16.56 11.61 22.06
C VAL A 230 17.53 12.75 21.74
N VAL A 231 18.80 12.63 22.16
CA VAL A 231 19.86 13.62 21.89
C VAL A 231 20.06 13.86 20.40
N LEU A 232 20.13 12.79 19.59
CA LEU A 232 20.31 12.90 18.14
C LEU A 232 19.08 13.53 17.47
N LEU A 233 17.87 13.15 17.87
CA LEU A 233 16.63 13.73 17.35
C LEU A 233 16.53 15.21 17.72
N THR A 234 16.92 15.60 18.94
CA THR A 234 17.00 17.00 19.36
C THR A 234 17.97 17.78 18.47
N ALA A 235 19.19 17.28 18.29
CA ALA A 235 20.19 17.92 17.44
C ALA A 235 19.70 18.10 15.98
N TRP A 236 18.92 17.14 15.47
CA TRP A 236 18.31 17.22 14.14
C TRP A 236 17.23 18.31 14.03
N HIS A 237 16.48 18.56 15.11
CA HIS A 237 15.41 19.56 15.14
C HIS A 237 15.92 20.97 15.49
N SER A 238 17.17 21.10 15.90
CA SER A 238 17.85 22.36 16.18
C SER A 238 18.43 23.00 14.92
N HIS A 239 18.29 24.32 14.78
CA HIS A 239 18.77 25.09 13.63
C HIS A 239 18.27 24.54 12.28
N THR A 240 16.97 24.23 12.19
CA THR A 240 16.30 23.79 10.95
C THR A 240 15.85 24.99 10.13
N ALA A 241 15.86 24.86 8.80
CA ALA A 241 15.53 25.93 7.89
C ALA A 241 14.74 25.42 6.67
N TYR A 242 13.81 26.24 6.18
CA TYR A 242 13.20 26.07 4.87
C TYR A 242 14.01 26.80 3.81
N VAL A 243 14.32 26.11 2.71
CA VAL A 243 14.95 26.68 1.53
C VAL A 243 13.91 26.82 0.44
N ILE A 244 13.76 28.04 -0.07
CA ILE A 244 12.81 28.40 -1.12
C ILE A 244 13.63 28.72 -2.36
N GLU A 245 13.30 28.09 -3.49
CA GLU A 245 13.92 28.40 -4.78
C GLU A 245 12.83 28.82 -5.77
N HIS A 246 13.00 30.00 -6.37
CA HIS A 246 12.13 30.49 -7.45
C HIS A 246 12.99 31.18 -8.52
N ASP A 247 12.87 30.75 -9.78
CA ASP A 247 13.60 31.31 -10.94
C ASP A 247 15.12 31.53 -10.72
N GLY A 248 15.78 30.60 -10.02
CA GLY A 248 17.23 30.65 -9.77
C GLY A 248 17.66 31.50 -8.58
N GLN A 249 16.74 32.18 -7.89
CA GLN A 249 17.00 32.83 -6.61
C GLN A 249 16.63 31.89 -5.45
N ALA A 250 17.51 31.81 -4.44
CA ALA A 250 17.29 31.02 -3.24
C ALA A 250 17.16 31.92 -2.01
N ALA A 251 16.16 31.66 -1.18
CA ALA A 251 15.97 32.30 0.12
C ALA A 251 15.87 31.23 1.22
N THR A 252 16.43 31.52 2.39
CA THR A 252 16.39 30.62 3.56
C THR A 252 15.62 31.28 4.69
N VAL A 253 14.66 30.55 5.29
CA VAL A 253 13.86 31.03 6.43
C VAL A 253 13.95 30.00 7.56
N GLY A 254 14.30 30.45 8.77
CA GLY A 254 14.35 29.58 9.95
C GLY A 254 12.96 29.07 10.37
N THR A 255 12.90 27.95 11.11
CA THR A 255 11.61 27.36 11.54
C THR A 255 11.45 27.39 13.06
N ASP A 256 10.65 28.30 13.62
CA ASP A 256 10.08 28.17 14.97
C ASP A 256 8.75 28.92 15.11
N ILE A 257 8.04 28.81 16.23
CA ILE A 257 6.84 29.58 16.56
C ILE A 257 6.92 30.06 18.01
N THR A 258 6.78 31.38 18.24
CA THR A 258 6.56 31.92 19.58
C THR A 258 5.13 31.62 20.02
N TRP A 259 5.01 30.89 21.14
CA TRP A 259 3.74 30.63 21.78
C TRP A 259 3.22 31.88 22.47
N THR A 260 2.10 32.41 22.01
CA THR A 260 1.31 33.43 22.73
C THR A 260 0.02 32.85 23.33
N THR A 261 -0.21 31.54 23.18
CA THR A 261 -1.48 30.91 23.56
C THR A 261 -1.42 30.34 24.97
N ASP A 262 -2.42 30.71 25.78
CA ASP A 262 -2.63 30.22 27.15
C ASP A 262 -3.05 28.74 27.14
N TRP A 263 -2.21 27.88 27.70
CA TRP A 263 -2.44 26.44 27.83
C TRP A 263 -3.11 26.02 29.14
N THR A 264 -3.61 26.97 29.94
CA THR A 264 -4.35 26.69 31.20
C THR A 264 -5.57 25.78 31.00
N HIS A 265 -6.05 25.60 29.76
CA HIS A 265 -7.16 24.71 29.41
C HIS A 265 -6.76 23.24 29.11
N VAL A 266 -5.46 22.92 28.94
CA VAL A 266 -4.99 21.54 28.69
C VAL A 266 -5.37 20.55 29.78
N PRO A 267 -5.32 20.90 31.09
CA PRO A 267 -5.79 20.01 32.14
C PRO A 267 -7.26 19.61 32.00
N HIS A 268 -8.12 20.53 31.55
CA HIS A 268 -9.54 20.23 31.28
C HIS A 268 -9.71 19.29 30.09
N LEU A 269 -8.86 19.42 29.08
CA LEU A 269 -8.83 18.56 27.90
C LEU A 269 -8.28 17.17 28.23
N GLN A 270 -7.25 17.09 29.08
CA GLN A 270 -6.76 15.85 29.68
C GLN A 270 -7.82 15.16 30.54
N GLN A 271 -8.60 15.91 31.33
CA GLN A 271 -9.73 15.38 32.10
C GLN A 271 -10.81 14.82 31.19
N LEU A 272 -11.11 15.48 30.05
CA LEU A 272 -12.06 15.00 29.04
C LEU A 272 -11.57 13.71 28.35
N VAL A 273 -10.28 13.64 28.01
CA VAL A 273 -9.66 12.44 27.44
C VAL A 273 -9.57 11.30 28.47
N HIS A 274 -9.26 11.61 29.74
CA HIS A 274 -9.29 10.64 30.83
C HIS A 274 -10.70 10.14 31.11
N ALA A 275 -11.72 11.00 31.09
CA ALA A 275 -13.12 10.62 31.22
C ALA A 275 -13.55 9.69 30.07
N ALA A 276 -13.16 10.00 28.83
CA ALA A 276 -13.39 9.14 27.67
C ALA A 276 -12.62 7.81 27.75
N ARG A 277 -11.48 7.75 28.44
CA ARG A 277 -10.73 6.52 28.75
C ARG A 277 -11.43 5.69 29.84
N HIS A 278 -11.94 6.33 30.89
CA HIS A 278 -12.59 5.66 32.03
C HIS A 278 -14.00 5.14 31.74
N GLU A 279 -14.73 5.69 30.75
CA GLU A 279 -15.98 5.08 30.26
C GLU A 279 -15.80 3.68 29.64
N GLN A 280 -14.56 3.25 29.37
CA GLN A 280 -14.28 1.85 28.99
C GLN A 280 -14.16 0.89 30.19
N LEU A 281 -14.16 1.37 31.44
CA LEU A 281 -13.95 0.55 32.66
C LEU A 281 -15.15 0.49 33.62
N GLN A 282 -16.27 1.19 33.39
CA GLN A 282 -17.50 0.99 34.17
C GLN A 282 -18.41 -0.10 33.58
N VAL A 283 -17.91 -1.33 33.60
CA VAL A 283 -18.76 -2.52 33.71
C VAL A 283 -18.13 -3.41 34.76
N SER A 284 -18.64 -3.37 35.99
CA SER A 284 -18.82 -4.54 36.86
C SER A 284 -19.33 -4.18 38.24
N LEU A 285 -20.45 -4.81 38.64
CA LEU A 285 -20.82 -5.36 39.95
C LEU A 285 -22.12 -6.17 39.65
N ALA A 286 -22.26 -7.49 39.80
CA ALA A 286 -21.52 -8.54 40.49
C ALA A 286 -21.72 -9.94 39.83
N THR A 287 -20.73 -10.80 40.05
CA THR A 287 -20.34 -12.16 39.56
C THR A 287 -21.21 -13.35 40.05
N PRO A 288 -21.05 -14.66 39.64
CA PRO A 288 -19.76 -15.38 39.45
C PRO A 288 -19.57 -16.55 38.41
N ALA A 289 -18.29 -16.71 38.05
CA ALA A 289 -17.44 -17.92 37.91
C ALA A 289 -17.59 -19.00 36.80
N HIS A 290 -16.39 -19.46 36.37
CA HIS A 290 -15.99 -20.59 35.49
C HIS A 290 -16.08 -20.29 33.96
N GLU A 291 -15.05 -20.41 33.12
CA GLU A 291 -13.87 -21.29 33.07
C GLU A 291 -12.63 -20.58 32.49
N ALA A 292 -11.46 -21.10 32.85
CA ALA A 292 -10.15 -20.67 32.39
C ALA A 292 -9.80 -21.26 31.02
N LEU A 293 -9.25 -20.44 30.12
CA LEU A 293 -8.42 -20.91 29.00
C LEU A 293 -7.08 -20.17 29.00
N THR A 294 -6.06 -20.93 29.38
CA THR A 294 -4.63 -20.64 29.33
C THR A 294 -4.17 -20.25 27.93
N VAL A 295 -3.64 -19.03 27.77
CA VAL A 295 -2.91 -18.60 26.57
C VAL A 295 -1.43 -18.96 26.74
N GLN A 296 -0.94 -19.87 25.91
CA GLN A 296 0.48 -20.22 25.83
C GLN A 296 1.28 -19.06 25.23
N ARG A 297 2.46 -18.81 25.81
CA ARG A 297 3.45 -17.83 25.32
C ARG A 297 4.13 -18.35 24.04
N PRO A 298 4.35 -17.52 23.01
CA PRO A 298 5.22 -17.88 21.90
C PRO A 298 6.69 -17.84 22.35
N THR A 299 7.40 -18.93 22.05
CA THR A 299 8.84 -19.12 22.23
C THR A 299 9.67 -18.25 21.29
N ALA A 300 10.85 -17.87 21.79
CA ALA A 300 11.82 -16.96 21.20
C ALA A 300 12.27 -17.33 19.77
N LEU A 301 12.44 -16.30 18.94
CA LEU A 301 13.10 -16.37 17.63
C LEU A 301 14.61 -16.59 17.83
N ASN A 302 15.13 -17.64 17.22
CA ASN A 302 16.56 -17.93 17.14
C ASN A 302 17.15 -17.24 15.90
N PRO A 303 18.24 -16.45 16.01
CA PRO A 303 18.85 -15.77 14.88
C PRO A 303 19.87 -16.68 14.18
N GLY A 304 19.58 -17.08 12.95
CA GLY A 304 20.55 -17.78 12.11
C GLY A 304 19.95 -18.41 10.87
N ALA A 305 19.89 -17.66 9.75
CA ALA A 305 20.00 -18.19 8.39
C ALA A 305 20.05 -17.05 7.38
N MET A 306 21.23 -16.80 6.83
CA MET A 306 21.39 -16.10 5.56
C MET A 306 21.16 -17.10 4.41
N SER A 307 20.41 -16.62 3.41
CA SER A 307 20.35 -17.08 2.02
C SER A 307 19.55 -18.34 1.65
N THR A 308 18.84 -18.19 0.52
CA THR A 308 18.09 -19.15 -0.31
C THR A 308 16.85 -19.80 0.31
N MET A 309 15.76 -19.03 0.45
CA MET A 309 14.40 -19.58 0.38
C MET A 309 13.72 -18.99 -0.85
N GLN A 310 13.49 -19.81 -1.87
CA GLN A 310 12.35 -19.58 -2.75
C GLN A 310 11.11 -19.80 -1.88
N ASP A 311 10.54 -18.72 -1.34
CA ASP A 311 9.30 -18.78 -0.60
C ASP A 311 8.25 -19.47 -1.46
N LYS A 312 7.72 -20.60 -0.97
CA LYS A 312 6.54 -21.22 -1.59
C LYS A 312 5.43 -20.15 -1.62
N PRO A 313 4.72 -19.98 -2.75
CA PRO A 313 3.65 -19.00 -2.83
C PRO A 313 2.60 -19.28 -1.75
N THR A 314 2.37 -18.32 -0.86
CA THR A 314 1.31 -18.38 0.16
C THR A 314 -0.05 -18.08 -0.48
N TYR A 315 -1.08 -18.83 -0.06
CA TYR A 315 -2.44 -18.63 -0.57
C TYR A 315 -2.98 -17.23 -0.19
N PRO A 316 -3.69 -16.53 -1.10
CA PRO A 316 -4.16 -15.16 -0.85
C PRO A 316 -5.18 -15.08 0.28
N LEU A 317 -5.06 -14.04 1.11
CA LEU A 317 -5.91 -13.80 2.28
C LEU A 317 -6.52 -12.40 2.23
N LEU A 318 -7.77 -12.28 2.67
CA LEU A 318 -8.34 -10.98 2.97
C LEU A 318 -7.71 -10.40 4.22
N THR A 319 -7.01 -9.29 4.05
CA THR A 319 -6.48 -8.50 5.16
C THR A 319 -7.55 -7.59 5.74
N ASP A 320 -7.32 -7.09 6.95
CA ASP A 320 -8.17 -6.03 7.54
C ASP A 320 -8.27 -4.81 6.64
N SER A 321 -7.20 -4.49 5.88
CA SER A 321 -7.19 -3.43 4.88
C SER A 321 -8.21 -3.69 3.77
N ASN A 322 -8.23 -4.92 3.21
CA ASN A 322 -9.14 -5.30 2.14
C ASN A 322 -10.62 -5.24 2.57
N LEU A 323 -10.92 -5.59 3.83
CA LEU A 323 -12.29 -5.61 4.34
C LEU A 323 -12.75 -4.26 4.88
N SER A 324 -11.86 -3.29 4.99
CA SER A 324 -12.17 -2.08 5.75
C SER A 324 -13.30 -1.24 5.12
N LEU A 325 -13.32 -1.10 3.78
CA LEU A 325 -14.39 -0.40 3.07
C LEU A 325 -15.74 -1.09 3.29
N LEU A 326 -15.77 -2.43 3.20
CA LEU A 326 -16.99 -3.18 3.46
C LEU A 326 -17.45 -2.94 4.90
N LEU A 327 -16.54 -3.06 5.87
CA LEU A 327 -16.82 -2.94 7.30
C LEU A 327 -17.12 -1.50 7.75
N SER A 328 -16.85 -0.48 6.94
CA SER A 328 -17.30 0.89 7.20
C SER A 328 -18.78 1.11 6.86
N LYS A 329 -19.40 0.20 6.09
CA LYS A 329 -20.81 0.31 5.71
C LYS A 329 -21.72 -0.25 6.81
N PRO A 330 -22.94 0.30 6.99
CA PRO A 330 -23.85 -0.11 8.07
C PRO A 330 -24.25 -1.59 8.01
N TYR A 331 -24.23 -2.20 6.82
CA TYR A 331 -24.53 -3.61 6.57
C TYR A 331 -23.27 -4.49 6.44
N GLY A 332 -22.07 -3.92 6.56
CA GLY A 332 -20.80 -4.58 6.20
C GLY A 332 -20.53 -5.89 6.93
N LEU A 333 -20.55 -5.84 8.27
CA LEU A 333 -20.36 -7.02 9.12
C LEU A 333 -21.50 -8.05 8.93
N PRO A 334 -22.79 -7.65 8.97
CA PRO A 334 -23.89 -8.59 8.70
C PRO A 334 -23.76 -9.34 7.38
N ILE A 335 -23.44 -8.68 6.26
CA ILE A 335 -23.35 -9.39 4.97
C ILE A 335 -22.11 -10.28 4.90
N LEU A 336 -20.99 -9.89 5.53
CA LEU A 336 -19.79 -10.70 5.58
C LEU A 336 -20.08 -12.02 6.31
N GLU A 337 -20.73 -11.97 7.47
CA GLU A 337 -21.15 -13.15 8.22
C GLU A 337 -22.18 -14.00 7.45
N CYS A 338 -23.11 -13.36 6.74
CA CYS A 338 -24.08 -14.06 5.90
C CYS A 338 -23.38 -14.82 4.77
N ILE A 339 -22.40 -14.21 4.11
CA ILE A 339 -21.65 -14.82 3.00
C ILE A 339 -20.78 -15.97 3.52
N LYS A 340 -20.02 -15.77 4.62
CA LYS A 340 -19.22 -16.83 5.25
C LYS A 340 -20.07 -18.06 5.62
N ALA A 341 -21.26 -17.80 6.18
CA ALA A 341 -22.22 -18.83 6.55
C ALA A 341 -23.10 -19.34 5.39
N ARG A 342 -22.88 -18.88 4.15
CA ARG A 342 -23.68 -19.24 2.95
C ARG A 342 -25.19 -18.99 3.12
N ARG A 343 -25.57 -17.99 3.91
CA ARG A 343 -26.96 -17.58 4.18
C ARG A 343 -27.46 -16.59 3.11
N TRP A 344 -27.60 -17.07 1.87
CA TRP A 344 -27.93 -16.25 0.70
C TRP A 344 -29.32 -15.59 0.75
N GLY A 345 -30.29 -16.22 1.43
CA GLY A 345 -31.61 -15.63 1.64
C GLY A 345 -31.56 -14.38 2.52
N THR A 346 -30.68 -14.36 3.52
CA THR A 346 -30.47 -13.21 4.41
C THR A 346 -29.77 -12.06 3.68
N LEU A 347 -28.88 -12.35 2.72
CA LEU A 347 -28.23 -11.32 1.91
C LEU A 347 -29.25 -10.43 1.16
N LEU A 348 -30.35 -11.00 0.69
CA LEU A 348 -31.43 -10.26 0.00
C LEU A 348 -32.19 -9.29 0.91
N GLN A 349 -32.09 -9.43 2.23
CA GLN A 349 -32.69 -8.51 3.19
C GLN A 349 -31.90 -7.19 3.30
N TYR A 350 -30.74 -7.10 2.64
CA TYR A 350 -29.89 -5.90 2.60
C TYR A 350 -29.85 -5.33 1.17
N PRO A 351 -30.88 -4.59 0.72
CA PRO A 351 -30.97 -4.08 -0.65
C PRO A 351 -29.79 -3.15 -1.00
N ASP A 352 -29.37 -2.30 -0.07
CA ASP A 352 -28.22 -1.40 -0.26
C ASP A 352 -26.91 -2.18 -0.49
N ALA A 353 -26.74 -3.31 0.20
CA ALA A 353 -25.58 -4.17 0.01
C ALA A 353 -25.59 -4.85 -1.35
N VAL A 354 -26.75 -5.36 -1.78
CA VAL A 354 -26.92 -6.01 -3.09
C VAL A 354 -26.71 -5.02 -4.22
N GLN A 355 -27.22 -3.78 -4.07
CA GLN A 355 -27.01 -2.70 -5.01
C GLN A 355 -25.51 -2.36 -5.13
N ASP A 356 -24.82 -2.25 -4.00
CA ASP A 356 -23.40 -1.95 -3.98
C ASP A 356 -22.57 -3.09 -4.59
N LEU A 357 -22.84 -4.34 -4.22
CA LEU A 357 -22.18 -5.51 -4.81
C LEU A 357 -22.47 -5.69 -6.31
N THR A 358 -23.50 -5.04 -6.83
CA THR A 358 -23.81 -5.06 -8.27
C THR A 358 -22.91 -4.13 -9.08
N SER A 359 -22.44 -3.04 -8.47
CA SER A 359 -21.85 -1.91 -9.22
C SER A 359 -20.52 -1.39 -8.66
N TYR A 360 -20.17 -1.71 -7.41
CA TYR A 360 -18.96 -1.24 -6.76
C TYR A 360 -18.11 -2.41 -6.29
N CYS A 361 -16.81 -2.37 -6.53
CA CYS A 361 -15.87 -3.36 -6.02
C CYS A 361 -15.95 -3.42 -4.48
N VAL A 362 -16.15 -4.61 -3.92
CA VAL A 362 -16.30 -4.86 -2.48
C VAL A 362 -15.00 -4.60 -1.71
N ILE A 363 -13.86 -4.66 -2.42
CA ILE A 363 -12.53 -4.46 -1.85
C ILE A 363 -12.15 -2.98 -1.83
N CYS A 364 -12.33 -2.26 -2.96
CA CYS A 364 -11.80 -0.90 -3.12
C CYS A 364 -12.85 0.16 -3.48
N GLY A 365 -14.09 -0.21 -3.77
CA GLY A 365 -15.17 0.73 -4.02
C GLY A 365 -15.18 1.36 -5.42
N VAL A 366 -14.33 0.90 -6.34
CA VAL A 366 -14.37 1.35 -7.74
C VAL A 366 -15.71 0.98 -8.37
N PHE A 367 -16.37 1.97 -8.95
CA PHE A 367 -17.63 1.78 -9.69
C PHE A 367 -17.38 1.10 -11.04
N SER A 368 -18.29 0.23 -11.44
CA SER A 368 -18.32 -0.45 -12.73
C SER A 368 -19.76 -0.52 -13.21
N ASN A 369 -19.99 -0.09 -14.44
CA ASN A 369 -21.34 -0.07 -15.02
C ASN A 369 -21.74 -1.49 -15.47
N ARG A 370 -20.75 -2.25 -15.96
CA ARG A 370 -20.94 -3.60 -16.51
C ARG A 370 -20.25 -4.66 -15.65
N PRO A 371 -20.82 -5.88 -15.49
CA PRO A 371 -20.19 -6.98 -14.77
C PRO A 371 -18.84 -7.37 -15.39
N GLN A 372 -18.70 -7.24 -16.71
CA GLN A 372 -17.44 -7.48 -17.41
C GLN A 372 -16.35 -6.50 -16.96
N GLU A 373 -16.69 -5.23 -16.74
CA GLU A 373 -15.76 -4.21 -16.24
C GLU A 373 -15.35 -4.52 -14.80
N LEU A 374 -16.30 -4.93 -13.95
CA LEU A 374 -16.01 -5.34 -12.58
C LEU A 374 -15.08 -6.56 -12.53
N ASN A 375 -15.33 -7.57 -13.35
CA ASN A 375 -14.49 -8.76 -13.43
C ASN A 375 -13.08 -8.44 -13.95
N GLN A 376 -12.99 -7.55 -14.95
CA GLN A 376 -11.72 -7.05 -15.45
C GLN A 376 -10.97 -6.25 -14.37
N HIS A 377 -11.67 -5.42 -13.61
CA HIS A 377 -11.11 -4.68 -12.49
C HIS A 377 -10.57 -5.63 -11.42
N LEU A 378 -11.33 -6.65 -11.00
CA LEU A 378 -10.87 -7.67 -10.06
C LEU A 378 -9.59 -8.37 -10.56
N ARG A 379 -9.56 -8.79 -11.83
CA ARG A 379 -8.41 -9.47 -12.44
C ARG A 379 -7.15 -8.60 -12.56
N THR A 380 -7.30 -7.28 -12.63
CA THR A 380 -6.17 -6.36 -12.87
C THR A 380 -5.69 -5.66 -11.60
N GLN A 381 -6.62 -5.22 -10.74
CA GLN A 381 -6.32 -4.45 -9.53
C GLN A 381 -6.27 -5.34 -8.27
N HIS A 382 -6.92 -6.50 -8.30
CA HIS A 382 -7.01 -7.43 -7.18
C HIS A 382 -6.61 -8.84 -7.60
N HIS A 383 -5.67 -8.96 -8.55
CA HIS A 383 -5.29 -10.22 -9.16
C HIS A 383 -4.91 -11.31 -8.14
N GLN A 384 -4.32 -10.91 -7.00
CA GLN A 384 -3.97 -11.82 -5.92
C GLN A 384 -5.19 -12.52 -5.31
N LEU A 385 -6.36 -11.87 -5.25
CA LEU A 385 -7.58 -12.40 -4.61
C LEU A 385 -8.51 -13.16 -5.57
N VAL A 386 -8.19 -13.16 -6.88
CA VAL A 386 -9.04 -13.77 -7.94
C VAL A 386 -8.89 -15.29 -8.14
N PRO A 387 -7.78 -15.96 -7.79
CA PRO A 387 -7.71 -17.42 -7.91
C PRO A 387 -8.95 -18.11 -7.31
N HIS A 388 -9.53 -19.06 -8.05
CA HIS A 388 -10.73 -19.83 -7.67
C HIS A 388 -12.06 -19.07 -7.59
N VAL A 389 -12.05 -17.74 -7.62
CA VAL A 389 -13.25 -16.90 -7.48
C VAL A 389 -14.26 -17.16 -8.59
N MET A 390 -13.82 -17.28 -9.84
CA MET A 390 -14.73 -17.37 -10.99
C MET A 390 -15.42 -18.73 -11.06
N THR A 391 -14.68 -19.81 -10.73
CA THR A 391 -15.23 -21.16 -10.58
C THR A 391 -16.24 -21.19 -9.43
N LYS A 392 -15.88 -20.63 -8.28
CA LYS A 392 -16.77 -20.54 -7.11
C LYS A 392 -18.03 -19.73 -7.41
N ALA A 393 -17.90 -18.58 -8.05
CA ALA A 393 -19.02 -17.74 -8.45
C ALA A 393 -19.99 -18.46 -9.39
N SER A 394 -19.46 -19.30 -10.28
CA SER A 394 -20.27 -20.13 -11.19
C SER A 394 -21.06 -21.20 -10.43
N GLN A 395 -20.44 -21.84 -9.42
CA GLN A 395 -21.14 -22.76 -8.52
C GLN A 395 -22.30 -22.05 -7.79
N LEU A 396 -22.03 -20.88 -7.19
CA LEU A 396 -23.05 -20.08 -6.49
C LEU A 396 -24.19 -19.64 -7.41
N CYS A 397 -23.88 -19.21 -8.64
CA CYS A 397 -24.91 -18.84 -9.61
C CYS A 397 -25.78 -20.04 -10.00
N LYS A 398 -25.19 -21.24 -10.10
CA LYS A 398 -25.91 -22.46 -10.45
C LYS A 398 -26.74 -23.01 -9.30
N SER A 399 -26.22 -22.99 -8.07
CA SER A 399 -26.96 -23.45 -6.89
C SER A 399 -28.12 -22.52 -6.52
N LEU A 400 -27.99 -21.23 -6.81
CA LEU A 400 -29.01 -20.21 -6.56
C LEU A 400 -29.79 -19.82 -7.82
N ALA A 401 -29.74 -20.67 -8.86
CA ALA A 401 -30.33 -20.38 -10.16
C ALA A 401 -31.81 -19.97 -10.01
N SER A 402 -32.14 -18.81 -10.58
CA SER A 402 -33.51 -18.32 -10.71
C SER A 402 -33.84 -18.12 -12.18
N ASN A 403 -35.13 -18.12 -12.52
CA ASN A 403 -35.57 -17.63 -13.83
C ASN A 403 -35.08 -16.19 -14.02
N SER A 404 -34.76 -15.80 -15.26
CA SER A 404 -34.42 -14.41 -15.58
C SER A 404 -35.63 -13.51 -15.28
N PRO A 405 -35.47 -12.38 -14.56
CA PRO A 405 -34.21 -11.73 -14.15
C PRO A 405 -33.54 -12.35 -12.91
N CYS A 406 -32.22 -12.21 -12.80
CA CYS A 406 -31.48 -12.70 -11.64
C CYS A 406 -32.01 -12.11 -10.32
N ARG A 407 -32.37 -12.95 -9.35
CA ARG A 407 -32.91 -12.50 -8.05
C ARG A 407 -32.00 -11.58 -7.21
N PHE A 408 -30.69 -11.54 -7.50
CA PHE A 408 -29.72 -10.70 -6.80
C PHE A 408 -29.44 -9.41 -7.57
N CYS A 409 -28.87 -9.51 -8.78
CA CYS A 409 -28.49 -8.32 -9.52
C CYS A 409 -29.61 -7.73 -10.40
N GLN A 410 -30.77 -8.39 -10.48
CA GLN A 410 -31.94 -7.99 -11.27
C GLN A 410 -31.71 -7.84 -12.79
N ARG A 411 -30.60 -8.37 -13.31
CA ARG A 411 -30.28 -8.34 -14.75
C ARG A 411 -30.89 -9.55 -15.45
N SER A 412 -31.43 -9.32 -16.64
CA SER A 412 -31.95 -10.37 -17.52
C SER A 412 -30.83 -11.11 -18.26
N PHE A 413 -31.03 -12.40 -18.52
CA PHE A 413 -30.07 -13.24 -19.24
C PHE A 413 -30.78 -14.33 -20.05
N LYS A 414 -30.16 -14.76 -21.17
CA LYS A 414 -30.75 -15.75 -22.09
C LYS A 414 -30.30 -17.19 -21.86
N ARG A 415 -29.03 -17.41 -21.48
CA ARG A 415 -28.42 -18.75 -21.37
C ARG A 415 -27.58 -18.91 -20.11
N VAL A 416 -26.60 -18.03 -19.94
CA VAL A 416 -25.67 -18.05 -18.80
C VAL A 416 -25.65 -16.67 -18.16
N HIS A 417 -25.60 -16.65 -16.83
CA HIS A 417 -25.51 -15.42 -16.04
C HIS A 417 -24.31 -15.48 -15.12
N GLN A 418 -23.42 -14.50 -15.24
CA GLN A 418 -22.38 -14.26 -14.25
C GLN A 418 -22.82 -13.10 -13.35
N CYS A 419 -23.38 -13.44 -12.20
CA CYS A 419 -23.92 -12.46 -11.28
C CYS A 419 -22.77 -11.67 -10.64
N PRO A 420 -22.72 -10.32 -10.74
CA PRO A 420 -21.70 -9.52 -10.07
C PRO A 420 -21.76 -9.73 -8.55
N VAL A 421 -22.95 -9.82 -7.96
CA VAL A 421 -23.15 -10.07 -6.53
C VAL A 421 -22.52 -11.40 -6.10
N MET A 422 -22.77 -12.48 -6.85
CA MET A 422 -22.17 -13.80 -6.52
C MET A 422 -20.67 -13.83 -6.80
N THR A 423 -20.19 -13.09 -7.80
CA THR A 423 -18.75 -12.99 -8.07
C THR A 423 -18.04 -12.31 -6.91
N GLN A 424 -18.58 -11.21 -6.40
CA GLN A 424 -18.01 -10.51 -5.26
C GLN A 424 -18.18 -11.28 -3.94
N ALA A 425 -19.29 -12.00 -3.77
CA ALA A 425 -19.45 -12.91 -2.64
C ALA A 425 -18.42 -14.05 -2.68
N ALA A 426 -18.10 -14.58 -3.87
CA ALA A 426 -17.06 -15.57 -4.04
C ALA A 426 -15.66 -15.01 -3.70
N VAL A 427 -15.36 -13.75 -4.05
CA VAL A 427 -14.12 -13.07 -3.60
C VAL A 427 -14.02 -13.09 -2.09
N LEU A 428 -15.11 -12.77 -1.37
CA LEU A 428 -15.11 -12.85 0.09
C LEU A 428 -14.94 -14.30 0.55
N LEU A 429 -15.81 -15.20 0.11
CA LEU A 429 -15.87 -16.58 0.58
C LEU A 429 -14.54 -17.35 0.39
N VAL A 430 -13.91 -17.25 -0.77
CA VAL A 430 -12.67 -17.97 -1.11
C VAL A 430 -11.47 -17.48 -0.28
N ASN A 431 -11.49 -16.21 0.12
CA ASN A 431 -10.34 -15.55 0.76
C ASN A 431 -10.60 -15.24 2.25
N THR A 432 -11.72 -15.70 2.83
CA THR A 432 -12.09 -15.46 4.24
C THR A 432 -11.74 -16.57 5.23
N ASP A 433 -11.21 -17.70 4.78
CA ASP A 433 -10.87 -18.83 5.66
C ASP A 433 -9.65 -18.44 6.53
N CYS A 434 -9.86 -18.37 7.84
CA CYS A 434 -8.89 -17.97 8.87
C CYS A 434 -8.59 -19.13 9.85
N THR A 435 -8.50 -20.38 9.41
CA THR A 435 -7.99 -21.47 10.26
C THR A 435 -6.45 -21.37 10.31
N GLY A 436 -5.92 -20.88 11.42
CA GLY A 436 -4.53 -20.44 11.57
C GLY A 436 -3.42 -21.50 11.54
N ASP A 437 -3.48 -22.51 10.65
CA ASP A 437 -2.38 -23.47 10.47
C ASP A 437 -2.02 -23.61 8.98
N THR A 438 -0.89 -23.01 8.60
CA THR A 438 -0.09 -23.24 7.36
C THR A 438 -0.87 -23.33 6.02
N TYR A 439 -1.06 -22.18 5.36
CA TYR A 439 -1.65 -22.07 4.01
C TYR A 439 -0.63 -22.34 2.89
N ALA A 440 -0.50 -23.61 2.50
CA ALA A 440 0.24 -24.06 1.32
C ALA A 440 -0.66 -24.61 0.19
N ALA A 441 -1.99 -24.57 0.34
CA ALA A 441 -2.99 -25.15 -0.59
C ALA A 441 -4.35 -24.43 -0.50
N PRO A 442 -5.28 -24.62 -1.47
CA PRO A 442 -6.62 -24.02 -1.44
C PRO A 442 -7.40 -24.32 -0.16
N GLY A 443 -8.07 -23.31 0.41
CA GLY A 443 -8.84 -23.41 1.66
C GLY A 443 -10.10 -24.29 1.56
N GLN A 444 -10.71 -24.59 2.70
CA GLN A 444 -11.91 -25.43 2.79
C GLN A 444 -13.07 -24.89 1.95
N ALA A 445 -13.25 -23.56 1.90
CA ALA A 445 -14.29 -22.92 1.10
C ALA A 445 -14.10 -23.14 -0.41
N VAL A 446 -12.85 -23.29 -0.88
CA VAL A 446 -12.57 -23.61 -2.29
C VAL A 446 -12.94 -25.07 -2.58
N LEU A 447 -12.49 -25.99 -1.73
CA LEU A 447 -12.67 -27.44 -1.88
C LEU A 447 -14.10 -27.95 -1.58
N HIS A 448 -15.01 -27.04 -1.28
CA HIS A 448 -16.44 -27.32 -1.09
C HIS A 448 -17.20 -27.15 -2.41
N CYS A 449 -18.11 -28.05 -2.77
CA CYS A 449 -19.04 -27.82 -3.89
C CYS A 449 -20.30 -27.11 -3.39
N ASP A 450 -20.54 -25.86 -3.80
CA ASP A 450 -21.72 -25.10 -3.34
C ASP A 450 -23.04 -25.48 -4.06
N ILE A 451 -23.01 -26.50 -4.94
CA ILE A 451 -24.21 -27.04 -5.61
C ILE A 451 -24.79 -28.23 -4.85
N CYS A 452 -23.95 -29.20 -4.46
CA CYS A 452 -24.37 -30.43 -3.78
C CYS A 452 -23.85 -30.55 -2.33
N HIS A 453 -23.07 -29.57 -1.88
CA HIS A 453 -22.49 -29.48 -0.54
C HIS A 453 -21.44 -30.54 -0.18
N MET A 454 -20.91 -31.27 -1.17
CA MET A 454 -19.81 -32.21 -0.95
C MET A 454 -18.47 -31.51 -0.71
N GLN A 455 -17.66 -32.08 0.17
CA GLN A 455 -16.29 -31.62 0.46
C GLN A 455 -15.26 -32.52 -0.24
N PHE A 456 -14.21 -31.92 -0.78
CA PHE A 456 -13.13 -32.62 -1.48
C PHE A 456 -11.78 -32.40 -0.79
N GLN A 457 -10.84 -33.31 -1.04
CA GLN A 457 -9.48 -33.22 -0.47
C GLN A 457 -8.53 -32.42 -1.37
N GLU A 458 -8.79 -32.40 -2.68
CA GLU A 458 -7.94 -31.74 -3.67
C GLU A 458 -8.79 -31.05 -4.75
N LEU A 459 -8.25 -29.97 -5.34
CA LEU A 459 -8.96 -29.18 -6.35
C LEU A 459 -9.27 -29.97 -7.63
N ARG A 460 -8.38 -30.89 -8.02
CA ARG A 460 -8.58 -31.77 -9.17
C ARG A 460 -9.86 -32.59 -9.06
N LEU A 461 -10.09 -33.20 -7.89
CA LEU A 461 -11.29 -34.02 -7.62
C LEU A 461 -12.57 -33.17 -7.65
N LEU A 462 -12.51 -31.94 -7.14
CA LEU A 462 -13.62 -31.01 -7.24
C LEU A 462 -13.90 -30.65 -8.71
N ASN A 463 -12.87 -30.34 -9.50
CA ASN A 463 -13.02 -30.01 -10.92
C ASN A 463 -13.65 -31.16 -11.72
N GLU A 464 -13.17 -32.38 -11.51
CA GLU A 464 -13.74 -33.60 -12.11
C GLU A 464 -15.23 -33.77 -11.73
N HIS A 465 -15.56 -33.58 -10.45
CA HIS A 465 -16.93 -33.64 -9.96
C HIS A 465 -17.85 -32.57 -10.58
N LEU A 466 -17.37 -31.32 -10.69
CA LEU A 466 -18.12 -30.21 -11.27
C LEU A 466 -18.45 -30.47 -12.75
N ASP A 467 -17.53 -31.05 -13.49
CA ASP A 467 -17.76 -31.45 -14.87
C ASP A 467 -18.75 -32.62 -14.97
N GLN A 468 -18.44 -33.75 -14.32
CA GLN A 468 -19.22 -35.00 -14.49
C GLN A 468 -20.65 -34.90 -13.95
N LEU A 469 -20.84 -34.35 -12.75
CA LEU A 469 -22.15 -34.31 -12.08
C LEU A 469 -22.91 -33.01 -12.32
N HIS A 470 -22.20 -31.91 -12.52
CA HIS A 470 -22.81 -30.60 -12.66
C HIS A 470 -22.64 -29.99 -14.04
N ARG A 471 -21.92 -30.59 -14.99
CA ARG A 471 -21.66 -30.02 -16.33
C ARG A 471 -21.22 -28.55 -16.23
N LEU A 472 -20.34 -28.25 -15.29
CA LEU A 472 -19.84 -26.90 -15.02
C LEU A 472 -18.33 -26.90 -15.27
N ASP A 473 -17.90 -26.16 -16.28
CA ASP A 473 -16.47 -25.98 -16.62
C ASP A 473 -15.80 -25.03 -15.61
N PRO A 474 -14.82 -25.49 -14.82
CA PRO A 474 -14.02 -24.65 -13.95
C PRO A 474 -13.26 -23.57 -14.74
N GLN A 475 -13.17 -22.36 -14.18
CA GLN A 475 -12.56 -21.18 -14.81
C GLN A 475 -11.19 -20.81 -14.22
N ASP A 476 -10.49 -21.77 -13.62
CA ASP A 476 -9.22 -21.56 -12.91
C ASP A 476 -7.97 -21.84 -13.76
N TRP A 477 -8.14 -21.95 -15.07
CA TRP A 477 -7.06 -22.13 -16.02
C TRP A 477 -6.10 -20.93 -15.99
N ASP A 478 -4.81 -21.20 -15.74
CA ASP A 478 -3.73 -20.22 -15.82
C ASP A 478 -2.67 -20.72 -16.80
N PRO A 479 -2.54 -20.10 -17.99
CA PRO A 479 -1.55 -20.51 -18.99
C PRO A 479 -0.11 -20.51 -18.47
N LEU A 480 0.27 -19.59 -17.57
CA LEU A 480 1.65 -19.52 -17.08
C LEU A 480 1.97 -20.66 -16.12
N ARG A 481 0.97 -21.10 -15.36
CA ARG A 481 1.09 -22.23 -14.45
C ARG A 481 0.98 -23.56 -15.21
N ASP A 482 -0.01 -23.67 -16.10
CA ASP A 482 -0.52 -24.94 -16.62
C ASP A 482 0.08 -25.37 -17.97
N LEU A 483 0.69 -24.43 -18.71
CA LEU A 483 1.31 -24.66 -20.02
C LEU A 483 2.83 -24.59 -19.93
N LEU A 484 3.54 -25.47 -20.64
CA LEU A 484 4.99 -25.39 -20.77
C LEU A 484 5.36 -24.34 -21.84
N GLY A 485 5.53 -23.09 -21.41
CA GLY A 485 5.85 -21.99 -22.33
C GLY A 485 4.71 -21.72 -23.31
N SER A 486 5.01 -21.73 -24.62
CA SER A 486 4.01 -21.58 -25.68
C SER A 486 3.54 -22.90 -26.28
N ASP A 487 4.16 -24.01 -25.91
CA ASP A 487 3.91 -25.31 -26.53
C ASP A 487 2.63 -25.95 -25.94
N PRO A 488 1.88 -26.75 -26.72
CA PRO A 488 0.68 -27.44 -26.24
C PRO A 488 1.03 -28.63 -25.34
N VAL A 489 1.81 -28.39 -24.29
CA VAL A 489 2.31 -29.38 -23.34
C VAL A 489 1.89 -28.95 -21.94
N CYS A 490 1.32 -29.90 -21.18
CA CYS A 490 0.96 -29.65 -19.79
C CYS A 490 2.22 -29.51 -18.94
N SER A 491 2.37 -28.42 -18.20
CA SER A 491 3.53 -28.19 -17.32
C SER A 491 3.58 -29.12 -16.10
N HIS A 492 2.45 -29.74 -15.75
CA HIS A 492 2.29 -30.58 -14.54
C HIS A 492 2.67 -32.04 -14.79
N CYS A 493 2.17 -32.63 -15.88
CA CYS A 493 2.42 -34.03 -16.23
C CYS A 493 3.31 -34.22 -17.46
N LEU A 494 3.69 -33.13 -18.14
CA LEU A 494 4.49 -33.11 -19.37
C LEU A 494 3.85 -33.83 -20.57
N ALA A 495 2.55 -34.13 -20.51
CA ALA A 495 1.82 -34.71 -21.64
C ALA A 495 1.67 -33.67 -22.78
N CYS A 496 1.87 -34.13 -24.02
CA CYS A 496 1.71 -33.35 -25.23
C CYS A 496 0.27 -33.46 -25.77
N PHE A 497 -0.27 -32.35 -26.25
CA PHE A 497 -1.62 -32.24 -26.79
C PHE A 497 -1.58 -31.61 -28.20
N ALA A 498 -2.69 -31.73 -28.93
CA ALA A 498 -2.80 -31.18 -30.27
C ALA A 498 -2.76 -29.63 -30.28
N ASP A 499 -3.35 -29.01 -29.26
CA ASP A 499 -3.40 -27.56 -29.11
C ASP A 499 -3.56 -27.13 -27.64
N ARG A 500 -3.46 -25.83 -27.39
CA ARG A 500 -3.62 -25.23 -26.06
C ARG A 500 -5.02 -25.44 -25.46
N SER A 501 -6.07 -25.57 -26.28
CA SER A 501 -7.43 -25.79 -25.79
C SER A 501 -7.58 -27.19 -25.20
N ALA A 502 -6.92 -28.18 -25.80
CA ALA A 502 -6.86 -29.54 -25.26
C ALA A 502 -6.11 -29.60 -23.91
N VAL A 503 -5.00 -28.86 -23.77
CA VAL A 503 -4.32 -28.72 -22.45
C VAL A 503 -5.25 -28.07 -21.43
N ARG A 504 -6.00 -27.02 -21.83
CA ARG A 504 -6.98 -26.38 -20.96
C ARG A 504 -8.04 -27.37 -20.49
N GLN A 505 -8.63 -28.14 -21.39
CA GLN A 505 -9.64 -29.15 -21.04
C GLN A 505 -9.06 -30.22 -20.10
N HIS A 506 -7.84 -30.69 -20.37
CA HIS A 506 -7.15 -31.64 -19.51
C HIS A 506 -7.07 -31.17 -18.05
N ILE A 507 -6.84 -29.87 -17.83
CA ILE A 507 -6.77 -29.28 -16.50
C ILE A 507 -8.16 -28.96 -15.93
N THR A 508 -9.02 -28.26 -16.69
CA THR A 508 -10.32 -27.80 -16.16
C THR A 508 -11.28 -28.96 -15.92
N LEU A 509 -11.16 -30.07 -16.66
CA LEU A 509 -11.96 -31.28 -16.45
C LEU A 509 -11.36 -32.23 -15.38
N GLY A 510 -10.28 -31.83 -14.70
CA GLY A 510 -9.69 -32.62 -13.61
C GLY A 510 -8.93 -33.88 -14.05
N GLN A 511 -8.55 -33.98 -15.33
CA GLN A 511 -7.93 -35.18 -15.92
C GLN A 511 -6.42 -35.30 -15.63
N CYS A 512 -5.78 -34.23 -15.17
CA CYS A 512 -4.35 -34.21 -14.87
C CYS A 512 -4.06 -34.73 -13.45
N LEU A 513 -3.55 -35.97 -13.33
CA LEU A 513 -3.23 -36.58 -12.03
C LEU A 513 -2.12 -35.85 -11.25
N SER A 514 -1.21 -35.18 -11.96
CA SER A 514 -0.10 -34.42 -11.36
C SER A 514 -0.42 -32.94 -11.16
N PHE A 515 -1.69 -32.53 -11.28
CA PHE A 515 -2.09 -31.12 -11.19
C PHE A 515 -1.76 -30.52 -9.83
N ASP A 516 -0.91 -29.50 -9.83
CA ASP A 516 -0.56 -28.71 -8.66
C ASP A 516 -1.09 -27.26 -8.82
N PRO A 517 -2.16 -26.88 -8.11
CA PRO A 517 -2.71 -25.52 -8.20
C PRO A 517 -1.75 -24.44 -7.71
N MET A 518 -0.73 -24.80 -6.93
CA MET A 518 0.26 -23.90 -6.34
C MET A 518 1.58 -23.88 -7.12
N ARG A 519 1.67 -24.58 -8.25
CA ARG A 519 2.85 -24.54 -9.12
C ARG A 519 3.17 -23.09 -9.50
N PRO A 520 4.43 -22.64 -9.38
CA PRO A 520 4.80 -21.30 -9.80
C PRO A 520 4.53 -21.06 -11.28
N ALA A 521 4.10 -19.84 -11.62
CA ALA A 521 3.97 -19.39 -13.00
C ALA A 521 5.34 -19.43 -13.69
N ALA A 522 5.42 -20.11 -14.84
CA ALA A 522 6.64 -20.28 -15.62
C ALA A 522 6.89 -19.07 -16.54
N ASP A 523 7.17 -17.90 -15.96
CA ASP A 523 7.63 -16.77 -16.76
C ASP A 523 9.08 -16.98 -17.22
N LEU A 524 9.35 -16.62 -18.49
CA LEU A 524 10.68 -16.75 -19.06
C LEU A 524 11.69 -15.79 -18.41
N PRO A 525 12.98 -16.17 -18.33
CA PRO A 525 14.03 -15.23 -17.94
C PRO A 525 14.12 -14.09 -18.96
N VAL A 526 14.56 -12.91 -18.52
CA VAL A 526 14.79 -11.77 -19.42
C VAL A 526 15.99 -12.11 -20.32
N PRO A 527 15.85 -12.11 -21.66
CA PRO A 527 16.98 -12.40 -22.57
C PRO A 527 18.15 -11.41 -22.40
N PRO A 528 19.42 -11.84 -22.59
CA PRO A 528 20.60 -10.98 -22.41
C PRO A 528 20.53 -9.66 -23.18
N ASP A 529 20.09 -9.69 -24.44
CA ASP A 529 19.91 -8.50 -25.27
C ASP A 529 18.97 -7.46 -24.63
N TRP A 530 17.89 -7.93 -23.98
CA TRP A 530 16.96 -7.04 -23.27
C TRP A 530 17.56 -6.55 -21.95
N GLN A 531 18.28 -7.40 -21.23
CA GLN A 531 18.99 -6.99 -20.01
C GLN A 531 19.97 -5.86 -20.31
N GLU A 532 20.74 -5.97 -21.40
CA GLU A 532 21.70 -4.95 -21.81
C GLU A 532 21.02 -3.62 -22.15
N ILE A 533 19.98 -3.64 -22.98
CA ILE A 533 19.22 -2.42 -23.35
C ILE A 533 18.64 -1.74 -22.11
N ILE A 534 18.11 -2.53 -21.16
CA ILE A 534 17.51 -2.06 -19.91
C ILE A 534 18.58 -1.50 -18.97
N MET A 535 19.72 -2.18 -18.82
CA MET A 535 20.83 -1.78 -17.94
C MET A 535 21.66 -0.62 -18.47
N GLN A 536 21.65 -0.38 -19.78
CA GLN A 536 22.39 0.73 -20.38
C GLN A 536 21.48 1.92 -20.71
N GLY A 537 20.17 1.77 -20.55
CA GLY A 537 19.20 2.81 -20.87
C GLY A 537 19.22 3.22 -22.34
N GLN A 538 19.53 2.29 -23.26
CA GLN A 538 19.68 2.53 -24.72
C GLN A 538 18.34 2.78 -25.43
N THR A 539 17.51 3.68 -24.92
CA THR A 539 16.17 3.96 -25.45
C THR A 539 16.22 4.58 -26.85
N THR A 540 17.28 5.33 -27.18
CA THR A 540 17.53 5.90 -28.51
C THR A 540 17.83 4.82 -29.55
N GLU A 541 18.70 3.87 -29.25
CA GLU A 541 19.01 2.76 -30.17
C GLU A 541 17.79 1.85 -30.35
N LEU A 542 17.07 1.56 -29.26
CA LEU A 542 15.82 0.82 -29.34
C LEU A 542 14.78 1.53 -30.21
N ARG A 543 14.72 2.87 -30.18
CA ARG A 543 13.84 3.67 -31.05
C ARG A 543 14.16 3.45 -32.53
N GLN A 544 15.44 3.35 -32.86
CA GLN A 544 15.94 3.14 -34.21
C GLN A 544 15.84 1.68 -34.68
N ALA A 545 15.49 0.73 -33.80
CA ALA A 545 15.35 -0.69 -34.11
C ALA A 545 13.86 -1.09 -34.36
N PRO A 546 13.31 -0.95 -35.58
CA PRO A 546 11.89 -1.16 -35.85
C PRO A 546 11.43 -2.59 -35.53
N MET A 547 12.27 -3.60 -35.78
CA MET A 547 11.92 -5.00 -35.50
C MET A 547 11.86 -5.29 -33.99
N LYS A 548 12.80 -4.76 -33.18
CA LYS A 548 12.75 -4.87 -31.72
C LYS A 548 11.51 -4.15 -31.15
N ARG A 549 11.15 -2.98 -31.69
CA ARG A 549 9.91 -2.28 -31.31
C ARG A 549 8.65 -3.04 -31.71
N LEU A 550 8.64 -3.68 -32.89
CA LEU A 550 7.52 -4.50 -33.33
C LEU A 550 7.34 -5.71 -32.40
N GLN A 551 8.44 -6.36 -32.00
CA GLN A 551 8.41 -7.43 -31.00
C GLN A 551 7.81 -6.94 -29.67
N LEU A 552 8.21 -5.77 -29.17
CA LEU A 552 7.62 -5.18 -27.96
C LEU A 552 6.15 -4.73 -28.13
N THR A 553 5.67 -4.58 -29.37
CA THR A 553 4.30 -4.11 -29.65
C THR A 553 3.32 -5.26 -29.82
N LEU A 554 3.77 -6.41 -30.33
CA LEU A 554 2.91 -7.52 -30.73
C LEU A 554 3.29 -8.87 -30.08
N ARG A 555 4.40 -8.96 -29.36
CA ARG A 555 4.83 -10.19 -28.67
C ARG A 555 5.07 -9.94 -27.20
N CYS A 556 4.48 -10.77 -26.35
CA CYS A 556 4.75 -10.75 -24.93
C CYS A 556 6.19 -11.23 -24.68
N GLN A 557 7.05 -10.39 -24.10
CA GLN A 557 8.45 -10.78 -23.84
C GLN A 557 8.59 -11.73 -22.65
N LEU A 558 7.54 -11.87 -21.83
CA LEU A 558 7.53 -12.69 -20.62
C LEU A 558 7.12 -14.15 -20.89
N CYS A 559 6.24 -14.39 -21.87
CA CYS A 559 5.77 -15.73 -22.24
C CYS A 559 5.84 -16.03 -23.76
N GLN A 560 6.34 -15.10 -24.57
CA GLN A 560 6.53 -15.21 -26.02
C GLN A 560 5.26 -15.36 -26.88
N THR A 561 4.07 -15.29 -26.28
CA THR A 561 2.78 -15.29 -27.00
C THR A 561 2.70 -14.11 -27.97
N GLN A 562 2.26 -14.38 -29.20
CA GLN A 562 2.11 -13.39 -30.28
C GLN A 562 0.66 -12.91 -30.41
N PHE A 563 0.50 -11.62 -30.75
CA PHE A 563 -0.77 -10.94 -30.90
C PHE A 563 -0.80 -10.15 -32.21
N GLN A 564 -1.98 -9.98 -32.78
CA GLN A 564 -2.15 -9.16 -33.99
C GLN A 564 -2.39 -7.68 -33.68
N ARG A 565 -2.88 -7.37 -32.47
CA ARG A 565 -3.20 -6.00 -32.04
C ARG A 565 -2.54 -5.68 -30.71
N THR A 566 -1.99 -4.48 -30.60
CA THR A 566 -1.36 -3.96 -29.37
C THR A 566 -2.30 -3.95 -28.18
N GLY A 567 -3.60 -3.69 -28.42
CA GLY A 567 -4.63 -3.73 -27.37
C GLY A 567 -4.80 -5.11 -26.74
N ASP A 568 -4.70 -6.17 -27.55
CA ASP A 568 -4.81 -7.56 -27.06
C ASP A 568 -3.57 -7.95 -26.23
N LEU A 569 -2.38 -7.53 -26.67
CA LEU A 569 -1.16 -7.70 -25.87
C LEU A 569 -1.25 -6.93 -24.54
N SER A 570 -1.73 -5.69 -24.57
CA SER A 570 -1.92 -4.89 -23.34
C SER A 570 -2.87 -5.58 -22.37
N LEU A 571 -4.00 -6.11 -22.86
CA LEU A 571 -4.95 -6.85 -22.04
C LEU A 571 -4.32 -8.12 -21.47
N HIS A 572 -3.54 -8.85 -22.27
CA HIS A 572 -2.80 -10.03 -21.82
C HIS A 572 -1.81 -9.70 -20.70
N LEU A 573 -1.00 -8.64 -20.85
CA LEU A 573 -0.06 -8.20 -19.82
C LEU A 573 -0.78 -7.83 -18.51
N GLN A 574 -1.92 -7.13 -18.61
CA GLN A 574 -2.71 -6.72 -17.44
C GLN A 574 -3.41 -7.87 -16.72
N THR A 575 -3.71 -8.98 -17.41
CA THR A 575 -4.53 -10.08 -16.87
C THR A 575 -3.72 -11.32 -16.57
N THR A 576 -2.86 -11.75 -17.50
CA THR A 576 -2.02 -12.95 -17.36
C THR A 576 -0.77 -12.65 -16.54
N HIS A 577 -0.17 -11.47 -16.72
CA HIS A 577 1.01 -11.03 -15.95
C HIS A 577 0.67 -9.92 -14.95
N ALA A 578 -0.51 -10.00 -14.31
CA ALA A 578 -1.03 -8.92 -13.46
C ALA A 578 -0.12 -8.57 -12.27
N SER A 579 0.58 -9.55 -11.68
CA SER A 579 1.56 -9.31 -10.59
C SER A 579 2.71 -8.44 -11.07
N LEU A 580 3.40 -8.87 -12.13
CA LEU A 580 4.49 -8.10 -12.72
C LEU A 580 4.02 -6.74 -13.25
N TRP A 581 2.79 -6.65 -13.76
CA TRP A 581 2.19 -5.38 -14.15
C TRP A 581 2.06 -4.42 -12.97
N ALA A 582 1.62 -4.91 -11.80
CA ALA A 582 1.52 -4.13 -10.57
C ALA A 582 2.90 -3.76 -10.01
N GLU A 583 3.83 -4.71 -9.94
CA GLU A 583 5.22 -4.49 -9.48
C GLU A 583 5.97 -3.49 -10.36
N SER A 584 5.73 -3.53 -11.68
CA SER A 584 6.39 -2.65 -12.65
C SER A 584 5.91 -1.19 -12.62
N GLN A 585 4.85 -0.85 -11.86
CA GLN A 585 4.27 0.50 -11.86
C GLN A 585 5.30 1.58 -11.48
N MET A 586 6.33 1.24 -10.71
CA MET A 586 7.38 2.19 -10.34
C MET A 586 8.33 2.54 -11.50
N TYR A 587 8.61 1.60 -12.40
CA TYR A 587 9.58 1.82 -13.50
C TYR A 587 8.99 2.59 -14.66
N VAL A 588 7.70 2.43 -14.90
CA VAL A 588 7.03 2.95 -16.10
C VAL A 588 7.04 4.48 -16.18
N PRO A 589 6.74 5.23 -15.11
CA PRO A 589 6.85 6.70 -15.13
C PRO A 589 8.28 7.19 -15.43
N LEU A 590 9.31 6.49 -14.94
CA LEU A 590 10.70 6.84 -15.20
C LEU A 590 11.05 6.62 -16.68
N LEU A 591 10.66 5.47 -17.23
CA LEU A 591 10.80 5.16 -18.65
C LEU A 591 10.05 6.16 -19.53
N ILE A 592 8.81 6.54 -19.14
CA ILE A 592 8.03 7.57 -19.82
C ILE A 592 8.79 8.90 -19.78
N ALA A 593 9.24 9.36 -18.61
CA ALA A 593 9.95 10.64 -18.47
C ALA A 593 11.21 10.69 -19.35
N SER A 594 11.98 9.60 -19.39
CA SER A 594 13.17 9.49 -20.25
C SER A 594 12.85 9.43 -21.76
N CYS A 595 11.69 8.91 -22.14
CA CYS A 595 11.32 8.74 -23.55
C CYS A 595 10.40 9.85 -24.10
N LEU A 596 9.73 10.62 -23.23
CA LEU A 596 8.72 11.62 -23.59
C LEU A 596 9.22 12.64 -24.62
N PRO A 597 10.45 13.20 -24.52
CA PRO A 597 10.93 14.20 -25.49
C PRO A 597 10.97 13.70 -26.94
N GLN A 598 10.99 12.38 -27.15
CA GLN A 598 11.15 11.77 -28.46
C GLN A 598 9.92 10.95 -28.92
N GLY A 599 8.84 10.91 -28.12
CA GLY A 599 7.61 10.15 -28.41
C GLY A 599 7.64 8.68 -27.95
N CYS A 600 6.53 7.94 -28.17
CA CYS A 600 6.38 6.55 -27.70
C CYS A 600 7.26 5.54 -28.45
N LEU A 601 7.50 4.36 -27.86
CA LEU A 601 8.26 3.27 -28.51
C LEU A 601 7.39 2.30 -29.34
N CYS A 602 6.07 2.49 -29.40
CA CYS A 602 5.15 1.67 -30.18
C CYS A 602 5.56 1.61 -31.66
N ASN A 603 5.29 0.49 -32.35
CA ASN A 603 5.48 0.35 -33.79
C ASN A 603 4.15 0.00 -34.49
N PRO A 604 3.56 0.90 -35.31
CA PRO A 604 4.02 2.25 -35.62
C PRO A 604 3.92 3.20 -34.41
N MET A 605 4.68 4.30 -34.44
CA MET A 605 4.62 5.32 -33.39
C MET A 605 3.27 6.04 -33.49
N THR A 606 2.55 6.16 -32.38
CA THR A 606 1.21 6.77 -32.39
C THR A 606 1.24 8.31 -32.34
N ASN A 607 2.40 8.92 -32.08
CA ASN A 607 2.62 10.37 -31.89
C ASN A 607 1.63 11.09 -30.94
N ALA A 608 0.80 10.33 -30.22
CA ALA A 608 -0.17 10.84 -29.26
C ALA A 608 0.58 11.43 -28.06
N SER A 609 0.63 12.76 -28.00
CA SER A 609 1.13 13.53 -26.87
C SER A 609 0.03 13.67 -25.82
N GLY A 610 0.08 12.85 -24.77
CA GLY A 610 -0.84 12.99 -23.64
C GLY A 610 -0.78 11.85 -22.62
N LEU A 611 -1.30 12.13 -21.41
CA LEU A 611 -1.41 11.20 -20.27
C LEU A 611 -2.26 9.94 -20.54
N GLN A 612 -2.95 9.87 -21.68
CA GLN A 612 -3.85 8.75 -22.03
C GLN A 612 -3.16 7.64 -22.83
N HIS A 613 -1.99 7.88 -23.42
CA HIS A 613 -1.29 6.84 -24.17
C HIS A 613 -0.57 5.86 -23.23
N VAL A 614 -1.02 4.61 -23.19
CA VAL A 614 -0.32 3.52 -22.52
C VAL A 614 0.64 2.84 -23.50
N CYS A 615 1.92 3.22 -23.43
CA CYS A 615 2.94 2.64 -24.30
C CYS A 615 3.28 1.19 -23.87
N VAL A 616 2.72 0.21 -24.58
CA VAL A 616 2.93 -1.23 -24.31
C VAL A 616 4.42 -1.62 -24.30
N PRO A 617 5.27 -1.13 -25.23
CA PRO A 617 6.71 -1.38 -25.14
C PRO A 617 7.36 -0.90 -23.83
N LEU A 618 7.07 0.31 -23.36
CA LEU A 618 7.61 0.82 -22.09
C LEU A 618 7.08 0.02 -20.89
N ARG A 619 5.82 -0.43 -20.96
CA ARG A 619 5.25 -1.35 -19.94
C ARG A 619 6.02 -2.67 -19.90
N GLN A 620 6.28 -3.29 -21.06
CA GLN A 620 7.06 -4.53 -21.11
C GLN A 620 8.50 -4.36 -20.62
N LEU A 621 9.17 -3.26 -20.97
CA LEU A 621 10.50 -2.93 -20.43
C LEU A 621 10.46 -2.77 -18.91
N GLY A 622 9.45 -2.08 -18.36
CA GLY A 622 9.27 -1.94 -16.92
C GLY A 622 9.01 -3.27 -16.21
N MET A 623 8.25 -4.18 -16.83
CA MET A 623 8.00 -5.53 -16.30
C MET A 623 9.26 -6.40 -16.34
N MET A 624 10.04 -6.34 -17.41
CA MET A 624 11.34 -7.02 -17.47
C MET A 624 12.32 -6.44 -16.43
N ALA A 625 12.35 -5.13 -16.25
CA ALA A 625 13.15 -4.49 -15.22
C ALA A 625 12.76 -4.92 -13.80
N ALA A 626 11.45 -5.06 -13.51
CA ALA A 626 10.97 -5.56 -12.22
C ALA A 626 11.42 -7.02 -11.95
N LYS A 627 11.64 -7.83 -12.99
CA LYS A 627 12.19 -9.18 -12.88
C LYS A 627 13.71 -9.24 -12.66
N MET A 628 14.43 -8.17 -12.97
CA MET A 628 15.88 -8.15 -12.88
C MET A 628 16.33 -7.82 -11.45
N ALA A 629 17.38 -8.49 -10.96
CA ALA A 629 18.00 -8.16 -9.67
C ALA A 629 18.72 -6.79 -9.69
N ILE A 630 19.01 -6.28 -10.90
CA ILE A 630 19.71 -5.01 -11.10
C ILE A 630 18.67 -3.92 -11.36
N PRO A 631 18.69 -2.81 -10.62
CA PRO A 631 17.79 -1.68 -10.85
C PRO A 631 17.98 -1.09 -12.26
N LEU A 632 16.86 -0.73 -12.90
CA LEU A 632 16.80 -0.09 -14.21
C LEU A 632 17.69 1.17 -14.26
N TYR A 633 18.76 1.16 -15.03
CA TYR A 633 19.51 2.39 -15.33
C TYR A 633 18.77 3.17 -16.43
N LEU A 634 18.40 4.40 -16.11
CA LEU A 634 17.84 5.35 -17.07
C LEU A 634 18.96 5.81 -18.03
N PRO A 635 18.67 6.43 -19.19
CA PRO A 635 19.68 6.90 -20.17
C PRO A 635 20.75 7.88 -19.61
N TRP A 636 20.67 8.22 -18.33
CA TRP A 636 21.72 8.92 -17.59
C TRP A 636 22.58 7.90 -16.86
N LYS A 637 23.87 7.83 -17.25
CA LYS A 637 24.87 7.10 -16.49
C LYS A 637 25.22 7.93 -15.25
N PHE A 638 24.92 7.41 -14.07
CA PHE A 638 25.41 7.98 -12.82
C PHE A 638 26.73 7.28 -12.48
N ALA A 639 27.81 8.04 -12.35
CA ALA A 639 29.07 7.48 -11.90
C ALA A 639 29.09 7.45 -10.37
N MET A 640 29.72 6.42 -9.79
CA MET A 640 30.01 6.40 -8.35
C MET A 640 30.83 7.64 -7.92
N GLN A 641 31.57 8.24 -8.86
CA GLN A 641 32.27 9.51 -8.67
C GLN A 641 31.31 10.66 -8.33
N ASP A 642 30.15 10.74 -8.98
CA ASP A 642 29.15 11.79 -8.70
C ASP A 642 28.56 11.64 -7.30
N VAL A 643 28.27 10.38 -6.91
CA VAL A 643 27.82 10.04 -5.54
C VAL A 643 28.88 10.43 -4.52
N THR A 644 30.14 10.09 -4.79
CA THR A 644 31.27 10.38 -3.90
C THR A 644 31.49 11.89 -3.77
N GLN A 645 31.49 12.62 -4.89
CA GLN A 645 31.63 14.08 -4.92
C GLN A 645 30.49 14.76 -4.15
N TYR A 646 29.26 14.30 -4.33
CA TYR A 646 28.11 14.81 -3.58
C TYR A 646 28.27 14.57 -2.07
N LEU A 647 28.63 13.36 -1.67
CA LEU A 647 28.83 13.01 -0.25
C LEU A 647 29.97 13.81 0.39
N HIS A 648 31.05 14.08 -0.35
CA HIS A 648 32.09 15.01 0.10
C HIS A 648 31.54 16.42 0.29
N ALA A 649 30.75 16.93 -0.66
CA ALA A 649 30.18 18.27 -0.55
C ALA A 649 29.19 18.43 0.61
N VAL A 650 28.47 17.35 0.97
CA VAL A 650 27.64 17.27 2.17
C VAL A 650 28.52 17.27 3.43
N ALA A 651 29.54 16.42 3.47
CA ALA A 651 30.38 16.25 4.64
C ALA A 651 31.24 17.48 4.95
N ASP A 652 31.71 18.19 3.92
CA ASP A 652 32.58 19.36 4.04
C ASP A 652 31.77 20.67 4.07
N GLN A 653 30.44 20.59 4.05
CA GLN A 653 29.51 21.72 3.92
C GLN A 653 29.82 22.66 2.73
N SER A 654 30.51 22.16 1.71
CA SER A 654 31.02 22.96 0.60
C SER A 654 29.99 23.15 -0.52
N PHE A 655 28.83 22.48 -0.45
CA PHE A 655 27.73 22.69 -1.39
C PHE A 655 27.04 24.04 -1.13
N LYS A 656 27.62 25.13 -1.65
CA LYS A 656 26.91 26.38 -1.87
C LYS A 656 26.10 26.21 -3.15
N VAL A 657 24.82 26.57 -3.12
CA VAL A 657 23.96 26.60 -4.31
C VAL A 657 24.67 27.43 -5.37
N HIS A 658 25.29 26.76 -6.34
CA HIS A 658 25.81 27.44 -7.51
C HIS A 658 24.60 27.93 -8.29
N THR A 659 24.40 29.25 -8.32
CA THR A 659 23.66 29.92 -9.39
C THR A 659 24.34 29.56 -10.71
N GLN A 660 23.89 28.49 -11.35
CA GLN A 660 24.30 28.17 -12.71
C GLN A 660 23.70 29.25 -13.63
N THR A 661 24.51 30.26 -13.95
CA THR A 661 24.37 31.01 -15.19
C THR A 661 24.83 30.07 -16.32
N GLY A 662 23.89 29.59 -17.14
CA GLY A 662 24.16 28.74 -18.30
C GLY A 662 22.96 27.92 -18.71
#